data_AF-A0A952PL44-F1
#
_entry.id   AF-A0A952PL44-F1
#
_cell.length_a   1.000
_cell.length_b   1.000
_cell.length_c   1.000
_cell.angle_alpha   90.00
_cell.angle_beta   90.00
_cell.angle_gamma   90.00
#
_symmetry.space_group_name_H-M   'P 1'
#
loop_
_entity.id
_entity.type
_entity.pdbx_description
1 polymer ?
#
loop_
_entity_poly.entity_id
_entity_poly.type
_entity_poly.pdbx_seq_one_letter_code
_entity_poly.pdbx_strand_id
1 'polypeptide(L)'
;MNAVKPTTFKTHAFSAFCRSMFTSMCLIFVNSVFVKAVGGKNYSQLFFFASIASVIFYLYFALLGDKKGYGVYKLFIGLTLVASILCFLEQYSPHMVLYNHLLLYLFAISTVVVDLIGTTLGPVILQLSVNPAIFREVYAKIISADLIARITASGIIWILSANHWLGYWYPLGWVCLMVHFALFNVTVSRLHGVEAKAGIKSDESNVLDRLQKGLKFIFANDMVRIAMIIMIWSQVTKFVIEYVFYQAADLSLPSARRIAIFVSSTTMVAIFCSLAMQNLVGRRLTRRLQLSTLFAFQPLNILLFSGIALILPPLWPVVILLVTYNVINRSVQLPVTRQCLVPVPRSQRGTIVSLICIFTSCATMITSGAMAALKEQLHFQDFIVVLLVLGAVVLFIITGLDSYYIRNLWSFYREARSGRWQDEPAVENLTEIELDSSAGVENESVIATSDIRSHPILSTYANSFEPTELARATNDHKQLIDSAKPHHLLLGLRLCFISGFPWFRPVLQRAQHDDSRAVRDFAKLAVEVDEQFENLNSYSSVFRRRIKALALEFLEDSLHQNDMQKLRKLLLVSSKSDAESLIAALSDLRFKHMQKTLLECIEGSNHRLTVMPIVRRMYDSDYEAAKPYREVLEILSFDKGSSELKNAIEEHLSSLSRESFAFDGNGVGDSRKTDELRRFMHTLFVEEYRLCPHAIDRPLTDSISEFPVISSEDRAMLVDMHLEFLKRSDLFRRWQRIMT
;
A
#
# COMPACT_ATOMS: atom_id res chain seq x y z
N MET A 1 21.71 -11.37 -1.21
CA MET A 1 20.72 -11.17 -2.30
C MET A 1 21.30 -10.13 -3.26
N ASN A 2 21.76 -10.52 -4.45
CA ASN A 2 22.46 -9.57 -5.36
C ASN A 2 21.49 -8.49 -5.87
N ALA A 3 21.84 -7.23 -5.64
CA ALA A 3 21.07 -6.07 -6.07
C ALA A 3 20.70 -6.17 -7.56
N VAL A 4 19.40 -6.09 -7.85
CA VAL A 4 18.89 -6.03 -9.23
C VAL A 4 19.52 -4.80 -9.89
N LYS A 5 20.43 -5.02 -10.86
CA LYS A 5 21.15 -3.93 -11.54
C LYS A 5 20.16 -2.88 -12.08
N PRO A 6 20.47 -1.57 -11.97
CA PRO A 6 19.60 -0.47 -12.41
C PRO A 6 19.21 -0.53 -13.90
N THR A 7 19.91 -1.34 -14.70
CA THR A 7 19.60 -1.59 -16.12
C THR A 7 18.28 -2.35 -16.32
N THR A 8 17.90 -3.26 -15.43
CA THR A 8 16.66 -4.07 -15.55
C THR A 8 15.41 -3.20 -15.42
N PHE A 9 15.46 -2.19 -14.54
CA PHE A 9 14.37 -1.24 -14.34
C PHE A 9 14.12 -0.36 -15.56
N LYS A 10 15.19 0.19 -16.16
CA LYS A 10 15.07 1.01 -17.39
C LYS A 10 14.47 0.21 -18.55
N THR A 11 14.90 -1.05 -18.71
CA THR A 11 14.36 -1.98 -19.70
C THR A 11 12.86 -2.23 -19.50
N HIS A 12 12.42 -2.45 -18.26
CA HIS A 12 11.01 -2.65 -17.92
C HIS A 12 10.15 -1.40 -18.16
N ALA A 13 10.61 -0.24 -17.70
CA ALA A 13 9.87 1.01 -17.88
C ALA A 13 9.73 1.36 -19.37
N PHE A 14 10.78 1.15 -20.16
CA PHE A 14 10.74 1.39 -21.60
C PHE A 14 9.90 0.35 -22.35
N SER A 15 9.95 -0.93 -21.96
CA SER A 15 9.03 -1.97 -22.46
C SER A 15 7.57 -1.60 -22.18
N ALA A 16 7.26 -1.17 -20.95
CA ALA A 16 5.91 -0.73 -20.59
C ALA A 16 5.47 0.49 -21.40
N PHE A 17 6.36 1.47 -21.63
CA PHE A 17 6.11 2.60 -22.51
C PHE A 17 5.76 2.15 -23.93
N CYS A 18 6.60 1.33 -24.57
CA CYS A 18 6.40 0.87 -25.94
C CYS A 18 5.12 0.03 -26.10
N ARG A 19 4.84 -0.88 -25.15
CA ARG A 19 3.59 -1.64 -25.11
C ARG A 19 2.37 -0.71 -25.09
N SER A 20 2.38 0.24 -24.16
CA SER A 20 1.22 1.10 -23.90
C SER A 20 1.01 2.10 -25.03
N MET A 21 2.10 2.54 -25.67
CA MET A 21 2.07 3.38 -26.87
C MET A 21 1.43 2.60 -28.03
N PHE A 22 1.89 1.38 -28.28
CA PHE A 22 1.31 0.50 -29.31
C PHE A 22 -0.17 0.20 -29.05
N THR A 23 -0.51 -0.31 -27.85
CA THR A 23 -1.90 -0.70 -27.55
C THR A 23 -2.84 0.51 -27.60
N SER A 24 -2.40 1.69 -27.17
CA SER A 24 -3.22 2.91 -27.25
C SER A 24 -3.44 3.37 -28.69
N MET A 25 -2.41 3.36 -29.55
CA MET A 25 -2.58 3.66 -30.97
C MET A 25 -3.55 2.68 -31.62
N CYS A 26 -3.36 1.39 -31.35
CA CYS A 26 -4.22 0.33 -31.89
C CYS A 26 -5.66 0.49 -31.39
N LEU A 27 -5.90 0.69 -30.10
CA LEU A 27 -7.26 0.83 -29.55
C LEU A 27 -7.98 2.05 -30.12
N ILE A 28 -7.31 3.20 -30.26
CA ILE A 28 -7.94 4.39 -30.87
C ILE A 28 -8.27 4.11 -32.34
N PHE A 29 -7.32 3.55 -33.10
CA PHE A 29 -7.52 3.23 -34.50
C PHE A 29 -8.62 2.19 -34.70
N VAL A 30 -8.50 1.04 -34.05
CA VAL A 30 -9.43 -0.08 -34.09
C VAL A 30 -10.81 0.40 -33.72
N ASN A 31 -10.98 1.08 -32.58
CA ASN A 31 -12.31 1.51 -32.18
C ASN A 31 -12.92 2.49 -33.20
N SER A 32 -12.12 3.39 -33.77
CA SER A 32 -12.60 4.36 -34.75
C SER A 32 -12.99 3.72 -36.09
N VAL A 33 -12.17 2.79 -36.59
CA VAL A 33 -12.41 2.09 -37.86
C VAL A 33 -13.50 1.04 -37.69
N PHE A 34 -13.45 0.24 -36.62
CA PHE A 34 -14.45 -0.79 -36.31
C PHE A 34 -15.84 -0.19 -36.13
N VAL A 35 -15.96 0.87 -35.32
CA VAL A 35 -17.27 1.50 -35.08
C VAL A 35 -17.86 2.03 -36.38
N LYS A 36 -17.05 2.58 -37.29
CA LYS A 36 -17.57 3.09 -38.57
C LYS A 36 -17.81 2.00 -39.61
N ALA A 37 -16.96 0.98 -39.69
CA ALA A 37 -17.03 -0.07 -40.70
C ALA A 37 -18.04 -1.17 -40.34
N VAL A 38 -18.18 -1.49 -39.06
CA VAL A 38 -19.05 -2.57 -38.55
C VAL A 38 -20.29 -2.01 -37.86
N GLY A 39 -20.24 -0.77 -37.35
CA GLY A 39 -21.35 -0.11 -36.67
C GLY A 39 -21.21 -0.11 -35.15
N GLY A 40 -21.56 1.00 -34.50
CA GLY A 40 -21.43 1.17 -33.04
C GLY A 40 -22.23 0.14 -32.22
N LYS A 41 -23.36 -0.36 -32.74
CA LYS A 41 -24.15 -1.42 -32.09
C LYS A 41 -23.38 -2.74 -31.92
N ASN A 42 -22.43 -3.02 -32.81
CA ASN A 42 -21.63 -4.25 -32.82
C ASN A 42 -20.41 -4.19 -31.89
N TYR A 43 -20.19 -3.05 -31.22
CA TYR A 43 -19.09 -2.89 -30.28
C TYR A 43 -19.12 -3.90 -29.12
N SER A 44 -20.32 -4.35 -28.71
CA SER A 44 -20.47 -5.38 -27.68
C SER A 44 -19.92 -6.75 -28.11
N GLN A 45 -19.97 -7.10 -29.40
CA GLN A 45 -19.43 -8.37 -29.91
C GLN A 45 -17.91 -8.41 -29.75
N LEU A 46 -17.23 -7.30 -29.97
CA LEU A 46 -15.79 -7.17 -29.77
C LEU A 46 -15.40 -7.53 -28.32
N PHE A 47 -16.09 -6.93 -27.35
CA PHE A 47 -15.82 -7.19 -25.93
C PHE A 47 -16.21 -8.59 -25.50
N PHE A 48 -17.25 -9.19 -26.08
CA PHE A 48 -17.62 -10.57 -25.83
C PHE A 48 -16.49 -11.53 -26.18
N PHE A 49 -15.99 -11.47 -27.42
CA PHE A 49 -14.90 -12.33 -27.87
C PHE A 49 -13.56 -12.04 -27.16
N ALA A 50 -13.25 -10.76 -26.90
CA ALA A 50 -12.08 -10.40 -26.11
C ALA A 50 -12.14 -10.91 -24.68
N SER A 51 -13.33 -10.91 -24.06
CA SER A 51 -13.55 -11.45 -22.71
C SER A 51 -13.42 -12.96 -22.67
N ILE A 52 -13.92 -13.68 -23.70
CA ILE A 52 -13.69 -15.13 -23.84
C ILE A 52 -12.19 -15.44 -23.90
N ALA A 53 -11.47 -14.75 -24.79
CA ALA A 53 -10.03 -14.93 -24.93
C ALA A 53 -9.28 -14.63 -23.61
N SER A 54 -9.72 -13.61 -22.89
CA SER A 54 -9.21 -13.27 -21.56
C SER A 54 -9.49 -14.35 -20.51
N VAL A 55 -10.70 -14.90 -20.46
CA VAL A 55 -11.04 -15.99 -19.53
C VAL A 55 -10.17 -17.20 -19.81
N ILE A 56 -10.04 -17.61 -21.07
CA ILE A 56 -9.17 -18.72 -21.49
C ILE A 56 -7.73 -18.45 -21.06
N PHE A 57 -7.24 -17.22 -21.29
CA PHE A 57 -5.89 -16.83 -20.90
C PHE A 57 -5.68 -16.92 -19.38
N TYR A 58 -6.53 -16.29 -18.57
CA TYR A 58 -6.34 -16.27 -17.12
C TYR A 58 -6.58 -17.64 -16.50
N LEU A 59 -7.47 -18.47 -17.06
CA LEU A 59 -7.62 -19.87 -16.66
C LEU A 59 -6.32 -20.64 -16.96
N TYR A 60 -5.77 -20.50 -18.17
CA TYR A 60 -4.51 -21.14 -18.54
C TYR A 60 -3.34 -20.66 -17.67
N PHE A 61 -3.26 -19.36 -17.39
CA PHE A 61 -2.26 -18.76 -16.50
C PHE A 61 -2.37 -19.33 -15.09
N ALA A 62 -3.59 -19.40 -14.55
CA ALA A 62 -3.85 -19.94 -13.23
C ALA A 62 -3.57 -21.45 -13.15
N LEU A 63 -3.81 -22.20 -14.23
CA LEU A 63 -3.62 -23.65 -14.28
C LEU A 63 -2.17 -24.08 -14.49
N LEU A 64 -1.42 -23.37 -15.33
CA LEU A 64 -0.12 -23.82 -15.83
C LEU A 64 1.06 -22.96 -15.35
N GLY A 65 0.77 -21.89 -14.60
CA GLY A 65 1.74 -21.01 -14.01
C GLY A 65 2.43 -20.06 -14.99
N ASP A 66 3.25 -19.20 -14.42
CA ASP A 66 3.81 -18.01 -15.07
C ASP A 66 4.62 -18.33 -16.34
N LYS A 67 5.41 -19.41 -16.31
CA LYS A 67 6.28 -19.82 -17.43
C LYS A 67 5.50 -20.06 -18.72
N LYS A 68 4.39 -20.80 -18.64
CA LYS A 68 3.53 -21.06 -19.82
C LYS A 68 2.67 -19.85 -20.16
N GLY A 69 2.27 -19.06 -19.16
CA GLY A 69 1.58 -17.78 -19.34
C GLY A 69 2.34 -16.80 -20.24
N TYR A 70 3.65 -16.67 -20.06
CA TYR A 70 4.49 -15.82 -20.91
C TYR A 70 4.50 -16.26 -22.38
N GLY A 71 4.47 -17.57 -22.64
CA GLY A 71 4.39 -18.13 -24.00
C GLY A 71 3.11 -17.70 -24.71
N VAL A 72 1.97 -17.77 -24.01
CA VAL A 72 0.68 -17.35 -24.56
C VAL A 72 0.64 -15.84 -24.82
N TYR A 73 1.23 -15.02 -23.95
CA TYR A 73 1.31 -13.58 -24.20
C TYR A 73 2.15 -13.23 -25.45
N LYS A 74 3.27 -13.94 -25.68
CA LYS A 74 4.07 -13.79 -26.91
C LYS A 74 3.28 -14.17 -28.16
N LEU A 75 2.49 -15.24 -28.08
CA LEU A 75 1.61 -15.65 -29.16
C LEU A 75 0.62 -14.54 -29.52
N PHE A 76 -0.04 -13.91 -28.53
CA PHE A 76 -0.95 -12.80 -28.78
C PHE A 76 -0.26 -11.57 -29.35
N ILE A 77 0.97 -11.24 -28.93
CA ILE A 77 1.77 -10.17 -29.55
C ILE A 77 2.03 -10.47 -31.04
N GLY A 78 2.51 -11.69 -31.36
CA GLY A 78 2.76 -12.10 -32.73
C GLY A 78 1.49 -12.10 -33.58
N LEU A 79 0.38 -12.59 -33.05
CA LEU A 79 -0.92 -12.60 -33.72
C LEU A 79 -1.44 -11.18 -33.96
N THR A 80 -1.27 -10.26 -33.00
CA THR A 80 -1.64 -8.85 -33.17
C THR A 80 -0.80 -8.19 -34.27
N LEU A 81 0.50 -8.47 -34.33
CA LEU A 81 1.39 -7.98 -35.38
C LEU A 81 0.92 -8.46 -36.75
N VAL A 82 0.74 -9.77 -36.93
CA VAL A 82 0.29 -10.37 -38.19
C VAL A 82 -1.06 -9.80 -38.60
N ALA A 83 -2.03 -9.74 -37.68
CA ALA A 83 -3.36 -9.18 -37.95
C ALA A 83 -3.27 -7.70 -38.38
N SER A 84 -2.39 -6.91 -37.76
CA SER A 84 -2.19 -5.51 -38.14
C SER A 84 -1.55 -5.34 -39.52
N ILE A 85 -0.62 -6.23 -39.91
CA ILE A 85 -0.01 -6.24 -41.26
C ILE A 85 -1.07 -6.59 -42.29
N LEU A 86 -1.91 -7.61 -42.03
CA LEU A 86 -2.99 -7.99 -42.94
C LEU A 86 -4.02 -6.86 -43.10
N CYS A 87 -4.37 -6.15 -42.02
CA CYS A 87 -5.24 -4.96 -42.07
C CYS A 87 -4.59 -3.80 -42.84
N PHE A 88 -3.27 -3.65 -42.79
CA PHE A 88 -2.57 -2.65 -43.61
C PHE A 88 -2.58 -3.02 -45.09
N LEU A 89 -2.31 -4.30 -45.42
CA LEU A 89 -2.28 -4.80 -46.79
C LEU A 89 -3.65 -4.80 -47.48
N GLU A 90 -4.74 -4.89 -46.71
CA GLU A 90 -6.11 -4.80 -47.22
C GLU A 90 -6.35 -3.51 -48.02
N GLN A 91 -5.73 -2.39 -47.63
CA GLN A 91 -5.83 -1.12 -48.34
C GLN A 91 -5.20 -1.15 -49.75
N TYR A 92 -4.33 -2.13 -50.02
CA TYR A 92 -3.55 -2.22 -51.25
C TYR A 92 -3.89 -3.45 -52.09
N SER A 93 -4.70 -4.38 -51.58
CA SER A 93 -5.02 -5.64 -52.26
C SER A 93 -6.53 -5.87 -52.36
N PRO A 94 -7.11 -5.85 -53.56
CA PRO A 94 -8.55 -6.09 -53.75
C PRO A 94 -8.99 -7.50 -53.34
N HIS A 95 -8.08 -8.48 -53.33
CA HIS A 95 -8.39 -9.85 -52.90
C HIS A 95 -8.64 -9.97 -51.38
N MET A 96 -8.15 -9.01 -50.59
CA MET A 96 -8.32 -9.01 -49.13
C MET A 96 -9.63 -8.37 -48.67
N VAL A 97 -10.36 -7.67 -49.55
CA VAL A 97 -11.62 -6.98 -49.24
C VAL A 97 -12.67 -7.95 -48.70
N LEU A 98 -12.71 -9.18 -49.24
CA LEU A 98 -13.60 -10.26 -48.78
C LEU A 98 -13.39 -10.66 -47.31
N TYR A 99 -12.20 -10.40 -46.76
CA TYR A 99 -11.83 -10.76 -45.40
C TYR A 99 -11.77 -9.56 -44.44
N ASN A 100 -12.08 -8.35 -44.90
CA ASN A 100 -11.85 -7.12 -44.15
C ASN A 100 -12.48 -7.15 -42.74
N HIS A 101 -13.76 -7.53 -42.63
CA HIS A 101 -14.41 -7.63 -41.32
C HIS A 101 -13.75 -8.65 -40.41
N LEU A 102 -13.44 -9.85 -40.91
CA LEU A 102 -12.80 -10.91 -40.12
C LEU A 102 -11.42 -10.47 -39.61
N LEU A 103 -10.61 -9.85 -40.48
CA LEU A 103 -9.30 -9.32 -40.13
C LEU A 103 -9.40 -8.21 -39.09
N LEU A 104 -10.38 -7.32 -39.22
CA LEU A 104 -10.62 -6.24 -38.28
C LEU A 104 -11.05 -6.78 -36.91
N TYR A 105 -11.92 -7.79 -36.86
CA TYR A 105 -12.29 -8.48 -35.61
C TYR A 105 -11.06 -9.16 -34.96
N LEU A 106 -10.28 -9.90 -35.74
CA LEU A 106 -9.08 -10.57 -35.23
C LEU A 106 -8.08 -9.56 -34.66
N PHE A 107 -7.83 -8.46 -35.38
CA PHE A 107 -6.93 -7.40 -34.95
C PHE A 107 -7.45 -6.67 -33.70
N ALA A 108 -8.75 -6.41 -33.65
CA ALA A 108 -9.38 -5.75 -32.51
C ALA A 108 -9.34 -6.62 -31.25
N ILE A 109 -9.75 -7.88 -31.35
CA ILE A 109 -9.75 -8.85 -30.23
C ILE A 109 -8.33 -9.03 -29.71
N SER A 110 -7.36 -9.27 -30.59
CA SER A 110 -5.97 -9.48 -30.19
C SER A 110 -5.35 -8.25 -29.53
N THR A 111 -5.66 -7.04 -30.01
CA THR A 111 -5.24 -5.78 -29.38
C THR A 111 -5.81 -5.63 -27.97
N VAL A 112 -7.13 -5.85 -27.80
CA VAL A 112 -7.78 -5.75 -26.48
C VAL A 112 -7.18 -6.76 -25.51
N VAL A 113 -6.94 -7.99 -25.98
CA VAL A 113 -6.31 -9.05 -25.20
C VAL A 113 -4.87 -8.70 -24.81
N VAL A 114 -4.05 -8.17 -25.73
CA VAL A 114 -2.68 -7.72 -25.42
C VAL A 114 -2.67 -6.58 -24.39
N ASP A 115 -3.60 -5.62 -24.49
CA ASP A 115 -3.70 -4.54 -23.50
C ASP A 115 -4.12 -5.07 -22.13
N LEU A 116 -5.17 -5.89 -22.08
CA LEU A 116 -5.69 -6.47 -20.84
C LEU A 116 -4.63 -7.34 -20.16
N ILE A 117 -4.05 -8.29 -20.90
CA ILE A 117 -3.01 -9.18 -20.38
C ILE A 117 -1.80 -8.37 -19.95
N GLY A 118 -1.30 -7.47 -20.80
CA GLY A 118 -0.09 -6.68 -20.53
C GLY A 118 -0.22 -5.76 -19.32
N THR A 119 -1.41 -5.18 -19.09
CA THR A 119 -1.68 -4.35 -17.90
C THR A 119 -1.77 -5.16 -16.61
N THR A 120 -2.18 -6.44 -16.66
CA THR A 120 -2.15 -7.36 -15.51
C THR A 120 -0.78 -7.99 -15.26
N LEU A 121 -0.09 -8.47 -16.30
CA LEU A 121 1.18 -9.18 -16.18
C LEU A 121 2.32 -8.25 -15.78
N GLY A 122 2.34 -7.00 -16.26
CA GLY A 122 3.39 -6.03 -15.91
C GLY A 122 3.57 -5.86 -14.39
N PRO A 123 2.52 -5.50 -13.64
CA PRO A 123 2.56 -5.41 -12.18
C PRO A 123 2.92 -6.72 -11.47
N VAL A 124 2.45 -7.87 -11.97
CA VAL A 124 2.78 -9.19 -11.38
C VAL A 124 4.27 -9.49 -11.54
N ILE A 125 4.82 -9.31 -12.75
CA ILE A 125 6.25 -9.49 -13.02
C ILE A 125 7.09 -8.58 -12.12
N LEU A 126 6.66 -7.33 -11.90
CA LEU A 126 7.35 -6.39 -11.01
C LEU A 126 7.26 -6.77 -9.54
N GLN A 127 6.11 -7.30 -9.10
CA GLN A 127 5.94 -7.80 -7.73
C GLN A 127 6.83 -9.01 -7.45
N LEU A 128 7.08 -9.84 -8.46
CA LEU A 128 7.95 -11.01 -8.36
C LEU A 128 9.45 -10.66 -8.46
N SER A 129 9.81 -9.56 -9.14
CA SER A 129 11.21 -9.22 -9.45
C SER A 129 11.84 -8.14 -8.58
N VAL A 130 11.05 -7.39 -7.80
CA VAL A 130 11.54 -6.20 -7.08
C VAL A 130 11.22 -6.28 -5.60
N ASN A 131 12.21 -5.97 -4.75
CA ASN A 131 12.02 -5.83 -3.30
C ASN A 131 10.86 -4.83 -3.02
N PRO A 132 9.91 -5.15 -2.12
CA PRO A 132 8.79 -4.28 -1.76
C PRO A 132 9.15 -2.82 -1.44
N ALA A 133 10.32 -2.57 -0.85
CA ALA A 133 10.81 -1.22 -0.56
C ALA A 133 11.07 -0.41 -1.84
N ILE A 134 11.58 -1.06 -2.88
CA ILE A 134 11.90 -0.48 -4.19
C ILE A 134 10.66 -0.49 -5.11
N PHE A 135 9.74 -1.43 -4.90
CA PHE A 135 8.53 -1.62 -5.71
C PHE A 135 7.71 -0.33 -5.83
N ARG A 136 7.55 0.44 -4.75
CA ARG A 136 6.71 1.65 -4.77
C ARG A 136 7.20 2.72 -5.75
N GLU A 137 8.51 2.94 -5.79
CA GLU A 137 9.12 3.94 -6.69
C GLU A 137 9.14 3.43 -8.13
N VAL A 138 9.53 2.17 -8.31
CA VAL A 138 9.55 1.50 -9.61
C VAL A 138 8.16 1.50 -10.24
N TYR A 139 7.15 1.17 -9.45
CA TYR A 139 5.75 1.14 -9.86
C TYR A 139 5.23 2.51 -10.26
N ALA A 140 5.57 3.56 -9.51
CA ALA A 140 5.21 4.93 -9.85
C ALA A 140 5.81 5.34 -11.22
N LYS A 141 7.09 5.03 -11.46
CA LYS A 141 7.74 5.33 -12.74
C LYS A 141 7.13 4.56 -13.91
N ILE A 142 6.71 3.31 -13.70
CA ILE A 142 6.09 2.48 -14.74
C ILE A 142 4.67 2.96 -15.07
N ILE A 143 3.89 3.37 -14.06
CA ILE A 143 2.59 4.04 -14.30
C ILE A 143 2.81 5.34 -15.07
N SER A 144 3.77 6.17 -14.67
CA SER A 144 4.07 7.41 -15.39
C SER A 144 4.45 7.14 -16.85
N ALA A 145 5.25 6.10 -17.11
CA ALA A 145 5.60 5.69 -18.47
C ALA A 145 4.38 5.25 -19.28
N ASP A 146 3.45 4.47 -18.71
CA ASP A 146 2.18 4.07 -19.34
C ASP A 146 1.30 5.29 -19.66
N LEU A 147 1.21 6.28 -18.76
CA LEU A 147 0.43 7.50 -18.98
C LEU A 147 1.03 8.41 -20.05
N ILE A 148 2.36 8.61 -20.03
CA ILE A 148 3.06 9.38 -21.08
C ILE A 148 2.88 8.69 -22.42
N ALA A 149 3.05 7.36 -22.48
CA ALA A 149 2.84 6.58 -23.70
C ALA A 149 1.43 6.76 -24.28
N ARG A 150 0.39 6.75 -23.45
CA ARG A 150 -1.00 6.99 -23.86
C ARG A 150 -1.23 8.40 -24.40
N ILE A 151 -0.64 9.43 -23.78
CA ILE A 151 -0.71 10.81 -24.28
C ILE A 151 -0.01 10.91 -25.63
N THR A 152 1.22 10.41 -25.73
CA THR A 152 2.00 10.44 -26.97
C THR A 152 1.30 9.69 -28.10
N ALA A 153 0.75 8.49 -27.83
CA ALA A 153 -0.04 7.73 -28.79
C ALA A 153 -1.28 8.51 -29.27
N SER A 154 -2.04 9.11 -28.34
CA SER A 154 -3.22 9.90 -28.67
C SER A 154 -2.86 11.14 -29.50
N GLY A 155 -1.77 11.82 -29.15
CA GLY A 155 -1.25 12.98 -29.90
C GLY A 155 -0.82 12.61 -31.31
N ILE A 156 -0.10 11.51 -31.49
CA ILE A 156 0.30 11.01 -32.81
C ILE A 156 -0.92 10.68 -33.67
N ILE A 157 -1.87 9.91 -33.14
CA ILE A 157 -3.11 9.57 -33.87
C ILE A 157 -3.92 10.83 -34.19
N TRP A 158 -3.97 11.81 -33.29
CA TRP A 158 -4.63 13.09 -33.54
C TRP A 158 -3.98 13.84 -34.71
N ILE A 159 -2.64 13.99 -34.71
CA ILE A 159 -1.89 14.65 -35.80
C ILE A 159 -2.10 13.90 -37.12
N LEU A 160 -1.94 12.58 -37.13
CA LEU A 160 -2.12 11.77 -38.34
C LEU A 160 -3.56 11.87 -38.86
N SER A 161 -4.55 11.83 -37.97
CA SER A 161 -5.96 11.95 -38.37
C SER A 161 -6.30 13.34 -38.89
N ALA A 162 -5.76 14.40 -38.29
CA ALA A 162 -5.96 15.77 -38.74
C ALA A 162 -5.38 16.00 -40.15
N ASN A 163 -4.25 15.37 -40.46
CA ASN A 163 -3.58 15.46 -41.76
C ASN A 163 -4.01 14.40 -42.78
N HIS A 164 -5.12 13.69 -42.55
CA HIS A 164 -5.62 12.62 -43.46
C HIS A 164 -4.66 11.43 -43.64
N TRP A 165 -3.72 11.25 -42.71
CA TRP A 165 -2.68 10.24 -42.73
C TRP A 165 -2.91 9.14 -41.69
N LEU A 166 -4.17 8.87 -41.33
CA LEU A 166 -4.50 7.90 -40.29
C LEU A 166 -3.79 6.56 -40.55
N GLY A 167 -3.84 6.01 -41.77
CA GLY A 167 -3.19 4.75 -42.13
C GLY A 167 -1.66 4.71 -41.97
N TYR A 168 -0.96 5.83 -41.80
CA TYR A 168 0.49 5.84 -41.58
C TYR A 168 0.89 5.57 -40.13
N TRP A 169 -0.06 5.29 -39.24
CA TRP A 169 0.25 4.90 -37.86
C TRP A 169 0.88 3.49 -37.77
N TYR A 170 0.58 2.59 -38.72
CA TYR A 170 0.99 1.17 -38.65
C TYR A 170 2.50 0.96 -38.49
N PRO A 171 3.40 1.58 -39.31
CA PRO A 171 4.84 1.40 -39.13
C PRO A 171 5.34 1.85 -37.76
N LEU A 172 4.83 2.97 -37.24
CA LEU A 172 5.16 3.45 -35.89
C LEU A 172 4.73 2.44 -34.82
N GLY A 173 3.50 1.91 -34.96
CA GLY A 173 2.99 0.86 -34.09
C GLY A 173 3.85 -0.39 -34.11
N TRP A 174 4.24 -0.88 -35.28
CA TRP A 174 5.08 -2.07 -35.43
C TRP A 174 6.45 -1.91 -34.77
N VAL A 175 7.09 -0.75 -34.93
CA VAL A 175 8.36 -0.45 -34.25
C VAL A 175 8.18 -0.51 -32.74
N CYS A 176 7.13 0.11 -32.19
CA CYS A 176 6.85 0.04 -30.75
C CYS A 176 6.60 -1.41 -30.28
N LEU A 177 5.84 -2.20 -31.05
CA LEU A 177 5.56 -3.59 -30.70
C LEU A 177 6.81 -4.47 -30.75
N MET A 178 7.67 -4.31 -31.76
CA MET A 178 8.93 -5.04 -31.89
C MET A 178 9.89 -4.71 -30.77
N VAL A 179 10.02 -3.42 -30.41
CA VAL A 179 10.84 -2.99 -29.27
C VAL A 179 10.28 -3.57 -27.97
N HIS A 180 8.96 -3.51 -27.76
CA HIS A 180 8.34 -4.14 -26.60
C HIS A 180 8.61 -5.66 -26.55
N PHE A 181 8.43 -6.36 -27.67
CA PHE A 181 8.67 -7.80 -27.77
C PHE A 181 10.12 -8.15 -27.41
N ALA A 182 11.10 -7.44 -27.98
CA ALA A 182 12.51 -7.65 -27.68
C ALA A 182 12.83 -7.41 -26.20
N LEU A 183 12.40 -6.28 -25.64
CA LEU A 183 12.66 -5.92 -24.24
C LEU A 183 11.94 -6.86 -23.27
N PHE A 184 10.71 -7.26 -23.58
CA PHE A 184 9.95 -8.22 -22.78
C PHE A 184 10.65 -9.58 -22.75
N ASN A 185 11.13 -10.07 -23.90
CA ASN A 185 11.90 -11.33 -23.96
C ASN A 185 13.20 -11.26 -23.15
N VAL A 186 13.97 -10.18 -23.30
CA VAL A 186 15.19 -9.95 -22.50
C VAL A 186 14.88 -9.98 -21.02
N THR A 187 13.77 -9.37 -20.63
CA THR A 187 13.35 -9.30 -19.24
C THR A 187 12.95 -10.67 -18.68
N VAL A 188 12.08 -11.40 -19.38
CA VAL A 188 11.65 -12.75 -18.97
C VAL A 188 12.84 -13.70 -18.87
N SER A 189 13.77 -13.67 -19.84
CA SER A 189 14.98 -14.48 -19.80
C SER A 189 15.88 -14.16 -18.60
N ARG A 190 16.02 -12.87 -18.25
CA ARG A 190 16.75 -12.47 -17.03
C ARG A 190 16.07 -12.97 -15.77
N LEU A 191 14.74 -12.89 -15.71
CA LEU A 191 13.94 -13.34 -14.57
C LEU A 191 14.12 -14.84 -14.33
N HIS A 192 13.98 -15.65 -15.38
CA HIS A 192 14.25 -17.09 -15.30
C HIS A 192 15.71 -17.39 -14.91
N GLY A 193 16.67 -16.60 -15.38
CA GLY A 193 18.07 -16.73 -15.00
C GLY A 193 18.33 -16.41 -13.52
N VAL A 194 17.57 -15.50 -12.93
CA VAL A 194 17.62 -15.20 -11.49
C VAL A 194 16.93 -16.31 -10.69
N GLU A 195 15.76 -16.77 -11.10
CA GLU A 195 15.05 -17.89 -10.46
C GLU A 195 15.88 -19.17 -10.43
N ALA A 196 16.51 -19.52 -11.56
CA ALA A 196 17.37 -20.69 -11.67
C ALA A 196 18.58 -20.62 -10.73
N LYS A 197 19.16 -19.42 -10.57
CA LYS A 197 20.29 -19.18 -9.66
C LYS A 197 19.89 -19.15 -8.19
N ALA A 198 18.65 -18.75 -7.89
CA ALA A 198 18.13 -18.66 -6.53
C ALA A 198 17.67 -20.01 -5.97
N GLY A 199 17.69 -21.09 -6.78
CA GLY A 199 17.30 -22.43 -6.33
C GLY A 199 15.84 -22.52 -5.89
N ILE A 200 14.98 -21.58 -6.30
CA ILE A 200 13.56 -21.55 -5.94
C ILE A 200 12.91 -22.77 -6.61
N LYS A 201 12.68 -23.83 -5.84
CA LYS A 201 11.86 -24.96 -6.29
C LYS A 201 10.46 -24.43 -6.58
N SER A 202 9.95 -24.68 -7.77
CA SER A 202 8.55 -24.36 -8.06
C SER A 202 7.71 -25.14 -7.07
N ASP A 203 6.94 -24.45 -6.27
CA ASP A 203 6.01 -25.09 -5.34
C ASP A 203 5.16 -26.08 -6.16
N GLU A 204 5.25 -27.37 -5.83
CA GLU A 204 4.61 -28.48 -6.56
C GLU A 204 3.19 -28.74 -6.05
N SER A 205 2.69 -27.92 -5.12
CA SER A 205 1.33 -28.07 -4.60
C SER A 205 0.33 -28.13 -5.75
N ASN A 206 -0.64 -29.06 -5.66
CA ASN A 206 -1.64 -29.27 -6.67
C ASN A 206 -2.34 -27.95 -7.02
N VAL A 207 -2.39 -27.62 -8.31
CA VAL A 207 -2.93 -26.36 -8.84
C VAL A 207 -4.37 -26.15 -8.38
N LEU A 208 -5.15 -27.23 -8.33
CA LEU A 208 -6.52 -27.23 -7.82
C LEU A 208 -6.59 -26.77 -6.36
N ASP A 209 -5.66 -27.23 -5.51
CA ASP A 209 -5.62 -26.84 -4.10
C ASP A 209 -5.31 -25.35 -3.95
N ARG A 210 -4.46 -24.79 -4.81
CA ARG A 210 -4.19 -23.34 -4.81
C ARG A 210 -5.41 -22.52 -5.21
N LEU A 211 -6.14 -22.96 -6.23
CA LEU A 211 -7.36 -22.30 -6.67
C LEU A 211 -8.43 -22.38 -5.59
N GLN A 212 -8.61 -23.54 -4.97
CA GLN A 212 -9.57 -23.73 -3.88
C GLN A 212 -9.21 -22.88 -2.66
N LYS A 213 -7.94 -22.85 -2.25
CA LYS A 213 -7.44 -21.97 -1.17
C LYS A 213 -7.67 -20.49 -1.51
N GLY A 214 -7.36 -20.07 -2.74
CA GLY A 214 -7.57 -18.70 -3.20
C GLY A 214 -9.05 -18.30 -3.19
N LEU A 215 -9.95 -19.16 -3.67
CA LEU A 215 -11.40 -18.95 -3.61
C LEU A 215 -11.89 -18.87 -2.17
N LYS A 216 -11.51 -19.83 -1.32
CA LYS A 216 -11.85 -19.83 0.11
C LYS A 216 -11.41 -18.53 0.77
N PHE A 217 -10.20 -18.05 0.46
CA PHE A 217 -9.68 -16.79 0.97
C PHE A 217 -10.50 -15.57 0.50
N ILE A 218 -10.82 -15.48 -0.79
CA ILE A 218 -11.64 -14.38 -1.34
C ILE A 218 -12.99 -14.30 -0.63
N PHE A 219 -13.65 -15.43 -0.40
CA PHE A 219 -14.98 -15.45 0.23
C PHE A 219 -14.92 -15.26 1.75
N ALA A 220 -13.85 -15.70 2.41
CA ALA A 220 -13.64 -15.54 3.84
C ALA A 220 -13.21 -14.11 4.23
N ASN A 221 -12.52 -13.38 3.34
CA ASN A 221 -12.03 -12.03 3.61
C ASN A 221 -12.97 -10.97 3.04
N ASP A 222 -13.68 -10.27 3.92
CA ASP A 222 -14.66 -9.25 3.54
C ASP A 222 -14.07 -8.14 2.67
N MET A 223 -12.84 -7.67 2.95
CA MET A 223 -12.20 -6.60 2.16
C MET A 223 -11.86 -7.04 0.74
N VAL A 224 -11.35 -8.27 0.57
CA VAL A 224 -11.03 -8.82 -0.75
C VAL A 224 -12.30 -9.11 -1.54
N ARG A 225 -13.35 -9.61 -0.87
CA ARG A 225 -14.68 -9.80 -1.47
C ARG A 225 -15.25 -8.48 -1.98
N ILE A 226 -15.19 -7.42 -1.16
CA ILE A 226 -15.61 -6.06 -1.55
C ILE A 226 -14.77 -5.54 -2.72
N ALA A 227 -13.44 -5.69 -2.65
CA ALA A 227 -12.55 -5.29 -3.74
C ALA A 227 -12.94 -5.97 -5.06
N MET A 228 -13.19 -7.28 -5.02
CA MET A 228 -13.62 -8.07 -6.16
C MET A 228 -14.95 -7.55 -6.72
N ILE A 229 -15.98 -7.35 -5.88
CA ILE A 229 -17.29 -6.81 -6.31
C ILE A 229 -17.13 -5.45 -6.99
N ILE A 230 -16.35 -4.55 -6.40
CA ILE A 230 -16.10 -3.21 -6.93
C ILE A 230 -15.31 -3.28 -8.26
N MET A 231 -14.35 -4.20 -8.38
CA MET A 231 -13.60 -4.41 -9.63
C MET A 231 -14.50 -4.94 -10.75
N ILE A 232 -15.33 -5.95 -10.46
CA ILE A 232 -16.30 -6.50 -11.39
C ILE A 232 -17.24 -5.39 -11.88
N TRP A 233 -17.84 -4.65 -10.95
CA TRP A 233 -18.73 -3.54 -11.28
C TRP A 233 -18.03 -2.45 -12.10
N SER A 234 -16.82 -2.04 -11.69
CA SER A 234 -16.06 -1.02 -12.40
C SER A 234 -15.76 -1.43 -13.83
N GLN A 235 -15.40 -2.69 -14.07
CA GLN A 235 -15.11 -3.15 -15.42
C GLN A 235 -16.37 -3.24 -16.28
N VAL A 236 -17.45 -3.81 -15.73
CA VAL A 236 -18.74 -3.93 -16.42
C VAL A 236 -19.27 -2.53 -16.77
N THR A 237 -19.26 -1.61 -15.81
CA THR A 237 -19.75 -0.25 -16.02
C THR A 237 -18.89 0.51 -17.03
N LYS A 238 -17.57 0.36 -16.96
CA LYS A 238 -16.65 0.94 -17.96
C LYS A 238 -17.02 0.46 -19.37
N PHE A 239 -17.24 -0.84 -19.54
CA PHE A 239 -17.66 -1.41 -20.82
C PHE A 239 -18.99 -0.81 -21.30
N VAL A 240 -20.00 -0.73 -20.45
CA VAL A 240 -21.31 -0.16 -20.84
C VAL A 240 -21.18 1.32 -21.21
N ILE A 241 -20.38 2.11 -20.49
CA ILE A 241 -20.12 3.51 -20.83
C ILE A 241 -19.41 3.62 -22.18
N GLU A 242 -18.38 2.80 -22.43
CA GLU A 242 -17.67 2.78 -23.72
C GLU A 242 -18.62 2.37 -24.87
N TYR A 243 -19.49 1.39 -24.64
CA TYR A 243 -20.51 0.97 -25.60
C TYR A 243 -21.47 2.11 -25.97
N VAL A 244 -22.07 2.76 -24.97
CA VAL A 244 -22.99 3.90 -25.18
C VAL A 244 -22.25 5.06 -25.85
N PHE A 245 -21.01 5.32 -25.46
CA PHE A 245 -20.16 6.35 -26.06
C PHE A 245 -19.90 6.09 -27.55
N TYR A 246 -19.49 4.87 -27.92
CA TYR A 246 -19.18 4.56 -29.31
C TYR A 246 -20.44 4.49 -30.19
N GLN A 247 -21.59 4.11 -29.64
CA GLN A 247 -22.87 4.28 -30.35
C GLN A 247 -23.21 5.75 -30.61
N ALA A 248 -23.09 6.61 -29.60
CA ALA A 248 -23.34 8.04 -29.76
C ALA A 248 -22.36 8.68 -30.76
N ALA A 249 -21.08 8.26 -30.72
CA ALA A 249 -20.05 8.73 -31.62
C ALA A 249 -20.31 8.29 -33.08
N ASP A 250 -20.74 7.06 -33.31
CA ASP A 250 -21.05 6.57 -34.66
C ASP A 250 -22.19 7.35 -35.32
N LEU A 251 -23.25 7.63 -34.53
CA LEU A 251 -24.42 8.39 -34.98
C LEU A 251 -24.07 9.87 -35.25
N SER A 252 -23.16 10.45 -34.46
CA SER A 252 -22.88 11.88 -34.51
C SER A 252 -21.72 12.24 -35.44
N LEU A 253 -20.79 11.32 -35.70
CA LEU A 253 -19.57 11.59 -36.46
C LEU A 253 -19.57 10.86 -37.82
N PRO A 254 -19.37 11.59 -38.93
CA PRO A 254 -19.57 11.04 -40.27
C PRO A 254 -18.49 10.06 -40.73
N SER A 255 -17.30 10.04 -40.10
CA SER A 255 -16.19 9.20 -40.57
C SER A 255 -15.30 8.69 -39.44
N ALA A 256 -14.63 7.55 -39.67
CA ALA A 256 -13.65 6.97 -38.76
C ALA A 256 -12.55 7.96 -38.38
N ARG A 257 -12.13 8.81 -39.30
CA ARG A 257 -11.14 9.88 -39.04
C ARG A 257 -11.63 10.88 -38.00
N ARG A 258 -12.88 11.33 -38.10
CA ARG A 258 -13.44 12.27 -37.11
C ARG A 258 -13.63 11.60 -35.75
N ILE A 259 -14.02 10.32 -35.73
CA ILE A 259 -14.05 9.52 -34.49
C ILE A 259 -12.65 9.45 -33.88
N ALA A 260 -11.61 9.17 -34.67
CA ALA A 260 -10.23 9.09 -34.18
C ALA A 260 -9.74 10.42 -33.57
N ILE A 261 -9.99 11.56 -34.23
CA ILE A 261 -9.68 12.90 -33.69
C ILE A 261 -10.38 13.12 -32.36
N PHE A 262 -11.67 12.76 -32.29
CA PHE A 262 -12.51 12.96 -31.12
C PHE A 262 -12.09 12.07 -29.94
N VAL A 263 -11.86 10.79 -30.18
CA VAL A 263 -11.39 9.83 -29.17
C VAL A 263 -9.99 10.19 -28.68
N SER A 264 -9.07 10.57 -29.58
CA SER A 264 -7.71 10.99 -29.20
C SER A 264 -7.74 12.23 -28.30
N SER A 265 -8.49 13.27 -28.68
CA SER A 265 -8.60 14.50 -27.89
C SER A 265 -9.24 14.24 -26.52
N THR A 266 -10.34 13.48 -26.49
CA THR A 266 -11.02 13.08 -25.24
C THR A 266 -10.08 12.27 -24.33
N THR A 267 -9.29 11.36 -24.90
CA THR A 267 -8.32 10.54 -24.15
C THR A 267 -7.21 11.41 -23.56
N MET A 268 -6.66 12.36 -24.33
CA MET A 268 -5.66 13.30 -23.82
C MET A 268 -6.22 14.11 -22.65
N VAL A 269 -7.41 14.72 -22.81
CA VAL A 269 -8.09 15.49 -21.76
C VAL A 269 -8.30 14.63 -20.50
N ALA A 270 -8.83 13.41 -20.65
CA ALA A 270 -9.05 12.51 -19.52
C ALA A 270 -7.73 12.17 -18.78
N ILE A 271 -6.62 11.97 -19.49
CA ILE A 271 -5.32 11.69 -18.86
C ILE A 271 -4.79 12.93 -18.14
N PHE A 272 -4.81 14.11 -18.79
CA PHE A 272 -4.36 15.35 -18.16
C PHE A 272 -5.17 15.67 -16.90
N CYS A 273 -6.50 15.55 -16.96
CA CYS A 273 -7.37 15.69 -15.79
C CYS A 273 -7.06 14.65 -14.72
N SER A 274 -6.78 13.38 -15.10
CA SER A 274 -6.41 12.34 -14.14
C SER A 274 -5.10 12.67 -13.42
N LEU A 275 -4.09 13.15 -14.13
CA LEU A 275 -2.79 13.53 -13.56
C LEU A 275 -2.94 14.74 -12.62
N ALA A 276 -3.67 15.76 -13.04
CA ALA A 276 -3.95 16.93 -12.22
C ALA A 276 -4.72 16.54 -10.95
N MET A 277 -5.76 15.71 -11.09
CA MET A 277 -6.58 15.24 -9.98
C MET A 277 -5.79 14.33 -9.04
N GLN A 278 -4.94 13.42 -9.53
CA GLN A 278 -4.08 12.59 -8.69
C GLN A 278 -3.15 13.42 -7.78
N ASN A 279 -2.59 14.52 -8.29
CA ASN A 279 -1.75 15.42 -7.50
C ASN A 279 -2.54 16.17 -6.42
N LEU A 280 -3.75 16.65 -6.75
CA LEU A 280 -4.60 17.43 -5.84
C LEU A 280 -5.30 16.55 -4.79
N VAL A 281 -5.83 15.41 -5.21
CA VAL A 281 -6.74 14.56 -4.44
C VAL A 281 -6.02 13.39 -3.79
N GLY A 282 -5.02 12.81 -4.46
CA GLY A 282 -4.37 11.56 -4.05
C GLY A 282 -3.63 11.64 -2.71
N ARG A 283 -3.12 12.82 -2.31
CA ARG A 283 -2.43 13.02 -1.01
C ARG A 283 -3.34 13.53 0.10
N ARG A 284 -4.36 14.33 -0.21
CA ARG A 284 -5.20 15.01 0.80
C ARG A 284 -6.52 14.30 1.05
N LEU A 285 -7.21 13.84 0.00
CA LEU A 285 -8.58 13.33 0.09
C LEU A 285 -8.63 11.90 0.63
N THR A 286 -7.72 11.04 0.15
CA THR A 286 -7.60 9.64 0.62
C THR A 286 -7.16 9.52 2.08
N ARG A 287 -6.58 10.58 2.67
CA ARG A 287 -6.25 10.67 4.09
C ARG A 287 -7.43 11.15 4.94
N ARG A 288 -8.31 12.00 4.39
CA ARG A 288 -9.39 12.66 5.15
C ARG A 288 -10.75 11.97 5.03
N LEU A 289 -11.10 11.40 3.88
CA LEU A 289 -12.42 10.80 3.64
C LEU A 289 -12.49 9.32 4.01
N GLN A 290 -13.68 8.83 4.35
CA GLN A 290 -13.91 7.40 4.61
C GLN A 290 -13.89 6.59 3.30
N LEU A 291 -13.68 5.28 3.43
CA LEU A 291 -13.62 4.35 2.29
C LEU A 291 -14.93 4.32 1.50
N SER A 292 -16.06 4.29 2.21
CA SER A 292 -17.42 4.37 1.65
C SER A 292 -17.62 5.63 0.82
N THR A 293 -17.23 6.79 1.34
CA THR A 293 -17.29 8.08 0.61
C THR A 293 -16.43 8.06 -0.65
N LEU A 294 -15.22 7.49 -0.57
CA LEU A 294 -14.31 7.40 -1.72
C LEU A 294 -14.88 6.50 -2.83
N PHE A 295 -15.54 5.39 -2.47
CA PHE A 295 -16.20 4.53 -3.44
C PHE A 295 -17.50 5.11 -3.99
N ALA A 296 -18.20 5.97 -3.24
CA ALA A 296 -19.45 6.58 -3.69
C ALA A 296 -19.28 7.59 -4.84
N PHE A 297 -18.08 8.17 -5.05
CA PHE A 297 -17.87 9.15 -6.13
C PHE A 297 -18.20 8.59 -7.52
N GLN A 298 -17.82 7.36 -7.82
CA GLN A 298 -18.04 6.75 -9.13
C GLN A 298 -19.53 6.49 -9.43
N PRO A 299 -20.31 5.80 -8.56
CA PRO A 299 -21.74 5.59 -8.82
C PRO A 299 -22.53 6.90 -8.82
N LEU A 300 -22.19 7.89 -7.99
CA LEU A 300 -22.82 9.22 -8.06
C LEU A 300 -22.55 9.90 -9.39
N ASN A 301 -21.33 9.81 -9.92
CA ASN A 301 -20.97 10.32 -11.24
C ASN A 301 -21.79 9.68 -12.35
N ILE A 302 -22.00 8.35 -12.27
CA ILE A 302 -22.85 7.61 -13.23
C ILE A 302 -24.29 8.06 -13.11
N LEU A 303 -24.87 8.08 -11.91
CA LEU A 303 -26.26 8.49 -11.71
C LEU A 303 -26.52 9.91 -12.24
N LEU A 304 -25.62 10.84 -11.95
CA LEU A 304 -25.73 12.23 -12.39
C LEU A 304 -25.68 12.33 -13.93
N PHE A 305 -24.60 11.85 -14.56
CA PHE A 305 -24.43 12.08 -15.99
C PHE A 305 -25.28 11.15 -16.87
N SER A 306 -25.62 9.95 -16.41
CA SER A 306 -26.62 9.11 -17.09
C SER A 306 -28.02 9.72 -16.97
N GLY A 307 -28.38 10.31 -15.83
CA GLY A 307 -29.65 11.04 -15.68
C GLY A 307 -29.73 12.25 -16.62
N ILE A 308 -28.65 13.02 -16.72
CA ILE A 308 -28.55 14.14 -17.67
C ILE A 308 -28.63 13.64 -19.12
N ALA A 309 -28.00 12.49 -19.44
CA ALA A 309 -28.03 11.90 -20.78
C ALA A 309 -29.42 11.42 -21.24
N LEU A 310 -30.37 11.23 -20.31
CA LEU A 310 -31.77 10.95 -20.65
C LEU A 310 -32.55 12.20 -21.07
N ILE A 311 -32.14 13.38 -20.61
CA ILE A 311 -32.85 14.65 -20.82
C ILE A 311 -32.24 15.45 -21.98
N LEU A 312 -30.91 15.41 -22.12
CA LEU A 312 -30.17 16.16 -23.13
C LEU A 312 -29.73 15.26 -24.30
N PRO A 313 -29.38 15.85 -25.47
CA PRO A 313 -28.74 15.12 -26.55
C PRO A 313 -27.52 14.34 -26.02
N PRO A 314 -27.48 13.00 -26.19
CA PRO A 314 -26.70 12.13 -25.31
C PRO A 314 -25.19 12.20 -25.52
N LEU A 315 -24.70 12.72 -26.65
CA LEU A 315 -23.28 12.72 -26.98
C LEU A 315 -22.43 13.40 -25.88
N TRP A 316 -22.72 14.65 -25.55
CA TRP A 316 -21.91 15.42 -24.60
C TRP A 316 -22.02 14.92 -23.15
N PRO A 317 -23.22 14.62 -22.61
CA PRO A 317 -23.34 13.98 -21.30
C PRO A 317 -22.56 12.67 -21.20
N VAL A 318 -22.58 11.82 -22.23
CA VAL A 318 -21.83 10.55 -22.26
C VAL A 318 -20.32 10.77 -22.37
N VAL A 319 -19.88 11.79 -23.12
CA VAL A 319 -18.46 12.19 -23.18
C VAL A 319 -17.97 12.65 -21.81
N ILE A 320 -18.72 13.53 -21.15
CA ILE A 320 -18.37 14.01 -19.81
C ILE A 320 -18.38 12.85 -18.81
N LEU A 321 -19.37 11.94 -18.89
CA LEU A 321 -19.40 10.71 -18.12
C LEU A 321 -18.14 9.87 -18.35
N LEU A 322 -17.74 9.60 -19.59
CA LEU A 322 -16.54 8.83 -19.90
C LEU A 322 -15.26 9.49 -19.35
N VAL A 323 -15.11 10.80 -19.50
CA VAL A 323 -13.95 11.55 -19.01
C VAL A 323 -13.89 11.51 -17.50
N THR A 324 -14.97 11.91 -16.82
CA THR A 324 -15.07 11.92 -15.37
C THR A 324 -14.93 10.52 -14.77
N TYR A 325 -15.54 9.51 -15.40
CA TYR A 325 -15.42 8.10 -15.04
C TYR A 325 -13.95 7.69 -15.03
N ASN A 326 -13.21 7.98 -16.10
CA ASN A 326 -11.78 7.66 -16.20
C ASN A 326 -10.94 8.42 -15.17
N VAL A 327 -11.24 9.70 -14.94
CA VAL A 327 -10.54 10.55 -13.95
C VAL A 327 -10.73 10.01 -12.54
N ILE A 328 -11.96 9.76 -12.11
CA ILE A 328 -12.27 9.25 -10.77
C ILE A 328 -11.73 7.82 -10.62
N ASN A 329 -11.91 6.95 -11.63
CA ASN A 329 -11.42 5.59 -11.58
C ASN A 329 -9.90 5.54 -11.40
N ARG A 330 -9.14 6.35 -12.16
CA ARG A 330 -7.67 6.41 -12.06
C ARG A 330 -7.16 7.13 -10.82
N SER A 331 -7.87 8.13 -10.33
CA SER A 331 -7.40 8.98 -9.23
C SER A 331 -7.82 8.49 -7.86
N VAL A 332 -8.96 7.79 -7.77
CA VAL A 332 -9.57 7.37 -6.51
C VAL A 332 -9.78 5.85 -6.49
N GLN A 333 -10.58 5.31 -7.41
CA GLN A 333 -11.06 3.93 -7.31
C GLN A 333 -9.89 2.91 -7.41
N LEU A 334 -9.04 2.99 -8.43
CA LEU A 334 -7.90 2.08 -8.61
C LEU A 334 -6.93 2.09 -7.40
N PRO A 335 -6.44 3.24 -6.90
CA PRO A 335 -5.62 3.28 -5.69
C PRO A 335 -6.29 2.70 -4.45
N VAL A 336 -7.60 2.92 -4.28
CA VAL A 336 -8.37 2.47 -3.12
C VAL A 336 -8.66 0.97 -3.20
N THR A 337 -9.11 0.46 -4.34
CA THR A 337 -9.33 -0.98 -4.56
C THR A 337 -8.05 -1.79 -4.39
N ARG A 338 -6.90 -1.29 -4.85
CA ARG A 338 -5.59 -1.94 -4.61
C ARG A 338 -5.22 -2.02 -3.14
N GLN A 339 -5.67 -1.06 -2.32
CA GLN A 339 -5.46 -1.11 -0.88
C GLN A 339 -6.29 -2.22 -0.22
N CYS A 340 -7.48 -2.49 -0.73
CA CYS A 340 -8.29 -3.62 -0.27
C CYS A 340 -7.63 -4.99 -0.56
N LEU A 341 -6.62 -5.04 -1.43
CA LEU A 341 -5.82 -6.24 -1.73
C LEU A 341 -4.50 -6.32 -0.92
N VAL A 342 -4.24 -5.37 -0.02
CA VAL A 342 -3.11 -5.41 0.92
C VAL A 342 -3.15 -6.64 1.85
N PRO A 343 -4.31 -7.06 2.41
CA PRO A 343 -4.38 -8.22 3.30
C PRO A 343 -3.99 -9.56 2.65
N VAL A 344 -3.88 -9.60 1.32
CA VAL A 344 -3.61 -10.83 0.58
C VAL A 344 -2.15 -11.29 0.80
N PRO A 345 -1.91 -12.52 1.31
CA PRO A 345 -0.57 -13.07 1.48
C PRO A 345 0.22 -13.07 0.17
N ARG A 346 1.53 -12.77 0.24
CA ARG A 346 2.38 -12.64 -0.95
C ARG A 346 2.39 -13.90 -1.81
N SER A 347 2.44 -15.08 -1.18
CA SER A 347 2.43 -16.39 -1.84
C SER A 347 1.12 -16.68 -2.60
N GLN A 348 0.00 -16.06 -2.22
CA GLN A 348 -1.31 -16.29 -2.81
C GLN A 348 -1.80 -15.13 -3.69
N ARG A 349 -1.11 -13.98 -3.67
CA ARG A 349 -1.53 -12.76 -4.35
C ARG A 349 -1.67 -12.95 -5.86
N GLY A 350 -0.74 -13.65 -6.51
CA GLY A 350 -0.83 -13.95 -7.94
C GLY A 350 -2.10 -14.74 -8.30
N THR A 351 -2.39 -15.79 -7.52
CA THR A 351 -3.59 -16.63 -7.69
C THR A 351 -4.87 -15.84 -7.45
N ILE A 352 -4.95 -15.08 -6.36
CA ILE A 352 -6.14 -14.29 -6.00
C ILE A 352 -6.41 -13.18 -7.03
N VAL A 353 -5.38 -12.47 -7.47
CA VAL A 353 -5.52 -11.45 -8.53
C VAL A 353 -5.98 -12.11 -9.83
N SER A 354 -5.43 -13.28 -10.19
CA SER A 354 -5.85 -14.02 -11.39
C SER A 354 -7.32 -14.46 -11.29
N LEU A 355 -7.76 -14.97 -10.14
CA LEU A 355 -9.15 -15.32 -9.90
C LEU A 355 -10.09 -14.10 -10.03
N ILE A 356 -9.72 -12.96 -9.45
CA ILE A 356 -10.48 -11.71 -9.59
C ILE A 356 -10.57 -11.30 -11.06
N CYS A 357 -9.48 -11.42 -11.83
CA CYS A 357 -9.47 -11.16 -13.26
C CYS A 357 -10.38 -12.12 -14.04
N ILE A 358 -10.41 -13.42 -13.70
CA ILE A 358 -11.35 -14.38 -14.28
C ILE A 358 -12.79 -13.95 -14.02
N PHE A 359 -13.16 -13.64 -12.77
CA PHE A 359 -14.51 -13.19 -12.44
C PHE A 359 -14.90 -11.91 -13.18
N THR A 360 -13.96 -10.97 -13.28
CA THR A 360 -14.15 -9.70 -13.99
C THR A 360 -14.36 -9.92 -15.49
N SER A 361 -13.58 -10.79 -16.12
CA SER A 361 -13.73 -11.14 -17.53
C SER A 361 -15.00 -11.94 -17.80
N CYS A 362 -15.40 -12.86 -16.90
CA CYS A 362 -16.67 -13.58 -16.99
C CYS A 362 -17.87 -12.63 -16.92
N ALA A 363 -17.87 -11.68 -15.97
CA ALA A 363 -18.94 -10.69 -15.85
C ALA A 363 -19.03 -9.78 -17.09
N THR A 364 -17.88 -9.38 -17.63
CA THR A 364 -17.80 -8.59 -18.87
C THR A 364 -18.29 -9.40 -20.07
N MET A 365 -17.93 -10.67 -20.17
CA MET A 365 -18.41 -11.61 -21.19
C MET A 365 -19.93 -11.75 -21.15
N ILE A 366 -20.50 -12.01 -19.96
CA ILE A 366 -21.96 -12.17 -19.80
C ILE A 366 -22.68 -10.88 -20.19
N THR A 367 -22.20 -9.72 -19.70
CA THR A 367 -22.84 -8.43 -19.96
C THR A 367 -22.75 -8.05 -21.44
N SER A 368 -21.56 -8.18 -22.04
CA SER A 368 -21.35 -7.89 -23.46
C SER A 368 -22.09 -8.86 -24.38
N GLY A 369 -22.18 -10.14 -24.02
CA GLY A 369 -22.98 -11.15 -24.73
C GLY A 369 -24.47 -10.83 -24.67
N ALA A 370 -24.99 -10.49 -23.49
CA ALA A 370 -26.39 -10.07 -23.33
C ALA A 370 -26.69 -8.82 -24.18
N MET A 371 -25.83 -7.80 -24.15
CA MET A 371 -25.98 -6.61 -24.97
C MET A 371 -25.87 -6.91 -26.46
N ALA A 372 -25.00 -7.83 -26.88
CA ALA A 372 -24.89 -8.27 -28.27
C ALA A 372 -26.16 -8.99 -28.77
N ALA A 373 -26.80 -9.78 -27.91
CA ALA A 373 -28.06 -10.46 -28.22
C ALA A 373 -29.26 -9.49 -28.27
N LEU A 374 -29.29 -8.50 -27.37
CA LEU A 374 -30.42 -7.58 -27.22
C LEU A 374 -30.29 -6.27 -28.02
N LYS A 375 -29.16 -6.02 -28.70
CA LYS A 375 -28.87 -4.75 -29.41
C LYS A 375 -29.90 -4.33 -30.47
N GLU A 376 -30.65 -5.29 -31.03
CA GLU A 376 -31.69 -5.01 -32.03
C GLU A 376 -33.05 -4.75 -31.38
N GLN A 377 -33.26 -5.24 -30.16
CA GLN A 377 -34.52 -5.08 -29.42
C GLN A 377 -34.50 -3.83 -28.53
N LEU A 378 -33.33 -3.46 -28.02
CA LEU A 378 -33.16 -2.32 -27.11
C LEU A 378 -32.81 -1.04 -27.87
N HIS A 379 -33.44 0.05 -27.46
CA HIS A 379 -33.11 1.39 -27.89
C HIS A 379 -31.89 1.92 -27.14
N PHE A 380 -31.28 2.96 -27.70
CA PHE A 380 -30.13 3.64 -27.09
C PHE A 380 -30.39 4.08 -25.64
N GLN A 381 -31.61 4.55 -25.35
CA GLN A 381 -32.04 5.00 -24.02
C GLN A 381 -32.07 3.86 -22.99
N ASP A 382 -32.40 2.63 -23.40
CA ASP A 382 -32.45 1.48 -22.50
C ASP A 382 -31.07 1.17 -21.91
N PHE A 383 -30.00 1.36 -22.69
CA PHE A 383 -28.63 1.20 -22.21
C PHE A 383 -28.22 2.28 -21.20
N ILE A 384 -28.78 3.49 -21.28
CA ILE A 384 -28.59 4.53 -20.26
C ILE A 384 -29.33 4.15 -18.98
N VAL A 385 -30.53 3.58 -19.08
CA VAL A 385 -31.26 3.04 -17.93
C VAL A 385 -30.48 1.92 -17.25
N VAL A 386 -29.83 1.03 -18.01
CA VAL A 386 -28.93 0.01 -17.45
C VAL A 386 -27.79 0.66 -16.64
N LEU A 387 -27.18 1.75 -17.12
CA LEU A 387 -26.16 2.49 -16.35
C LEU A 387 -26.71 3.07 -15.05
N LEU A 388 -27.93 3.62 -15.07
CA LEU A 388 -28.58 4.13 -13.86
C LEU A 388 -28.82 3.03 -12.83
N VAL A 389 -29.33 1.87 -13.27
CA VAL A 389 -29.55 0.71 -12.39
C VAL A 389 -28.21 0.22 -11.82
N LEU A 390 -27.17 0.08 -12.64
CA LEU A 390 -25.83 -0.29 -12.18
C LEU A 390 -25.25 0.70 -11.16
N GLY A 391 -25.45 2.01 -11.38
CA GLY A 391 -25.03 3.06 -10.46
C GLY A 391 -25.78 2.99 -9.13
N ALA A 392 -27.10 2.82 -9.17
CA ALA A 392 -27.96 2.78 -7.98
C ALA A 392 -27.68 1.54 -7.10
N VAL A 393 -27.58 0.36 -7.72
CA VAL A 393 -27.32 -0.90 -7.01
C VAL A 393 -25.98 -0.83 -6.27
N VAL A 394 -24.93 -0.32 -6.92
CA VAL A 394 -23.62 -0.24 -6.27
C VAL A 394 -23.54 0.89 -5.27
N LEU A 395 -24.23 2.01 -5.47
CA LEU A 395 -24.35 3.03 -4.43
C LEU A 395 -24.98 2.43 -3.17
N PHE A 396 -26.07 1.66 -3.32
CA PHE A 396 -26.75 0.98 -2.21
C PHE A 396 -25.81 -0.01 -1.48
N ILE A 397 -25.07 -0.84 -2.24
CA ILE A 397 -24.07 -1.74 -1.67
C ILE A 397 -23.02 -0.95 -0.89
N ILE A 398 -22.45 0.12 -1.46
CA ILE A 398 -21.41 0.94 -0.84
C ILE A 398 -21.92 1.62 0.44
N THR A 399 -23.16 2.10 0.46
CA THR A 399 -23.76 2.65 1.69
C THR A 399 -23.94 1.59 2.77
N GLY A 400 -24.15 0.32 2.38
CA GLY A 400 -24.17 -0.82 3.30
C GLY A 400 -22.79 -1.29 3.78
N LEU A 401 -21.69 -0.88 3.12
CA LEU A 401 -20.32 -1.23 3.52
C LEU A 401 -19.83 -0.46 4.76
N ASP A 402 -20.60 0.49 5.27
CA ASP A 402 -20.23 1.36 6.40
C ASP A 402 -20.30 0.65 7.76
N SER A 403 -19.90 -0.63 7.81
CA SER A 403 -19.76 -1.37 9.04
C SER A 403 -18.59 -0.81 9.87
N TYR A 404 -18.78 -0.77 11.19
CA TYR A 404 -17.76 -0.33 12.16
C TYR A 404 -16.43 -1.09 12.01
N TYR A 405 -16.49 -2.34 11.55
CA TYR A 405 -15.35 -3.21 11.27
C TYR A 405 -14.49 -2.68 10.11
N ILE A 406 -15.07 -2.30 8.97
CA ILE A 406 -14.33 -1.77 7.80
C ILE A 406 -13.72 -0.41 8.12
N ARG A 407 -14.42 0.44 8.91
CA ARG A 407 -13.87 1.71 9.40
C ARG A 407 -12.64 1.50 10.29
N ASN A 408 -12.68 0.55 11.22
CA ASN A 408 -11.57 0.25 12.13
C ASN A 408 -10.39 -0.44 11.41
N LEU A 409 -10.66 -1.38 10.50
CA LEU A 409 -9.64 -2.06 9.72
C LEU A 409 -8.92 -1.09 8.77
N TRP A 410 -9.66 -0.11 8.21
CA TRP A 410 -9.06 0.92 7.36
C TRP A 410 -8.26 1.95 8.15
N SER A 411 -8.71 2.30 9.36
CA SER A 411 -7.91 3.10 10.30
C SER A 411 -6.59 2.38 10.62
N PHE A 412 -6.66 1.08 10.89
CA PHE A 412 -5.50 0.22 11.12
C PHE A 412 -4.56 0.15 9.90
N TYR A 413 -5.08 -0.04 8.68
CA TYR A 413 -4.27 -0.04 7.45
C TYR A 413 -3.68 1.33 7.10
N ARG A 414 -4.34 2.43 7.45
CA ARG A 414 -3.77 3.79 7.35
C ARG A 414 -2.58 3.96 8.29
N GLU A 415 -2.66 3.41 9.50
CA GLU A 415 -1.56 3.40 10.47
C GLU A 415 -0.43 2.46 10.02
N ALA A 416 -0.73 1.28 9.47
CA ALA A 416 0.27 0.36 8.91
C ALA A 416 1.04 0.95 7.72
N ARG A 417 0.44 1.89 6.98
CA ARG A 417 1.08 2.63 5.88
C ARG A 417 1.94 3.82 6.32
N SER A 418 2.00 4.13 7.61
CA SER A 418 2.87 5.18 8.16
C SER A 418 4.36 4.79 8.16
N GLY A 419 4.69 3.52 7.85
CA GLY A 419 6.06 3.02 7.71
C GLY A 419 6.56 2.22 8.91
N ARG A 420 5.95 2.35 10.09
CA ARG A 420 6.41 1.74 11.34
C ARG A 420 6.30 0.21 11.44
N TRP A 421 5.66 -0.45 10.47
CA TRP A 421 5.48 -1.92 10.48
C TRP A 421 6.49 -2.67 9.60
N GLN A 422 7.33 -1.96 8.84
CA GLN A 422 8.43 -2.61 8.11
C GLN A 422 9.64 -2.92 8.99
N ASP A 423 9.64 -2.41 10.23
CA ASP A 423 10.68 -2.64 11.24
C ASP A 423 10.31 -3.74 12.25
N GLU A 424 9.15 -4.40 12.09
CA GLU A 424 8.92 -5.67 12.78
C GLU A 424 9.63 -6.77 11.97
N PRO A 425 10.71 -7.38 12.51
CA PRO A 425 11.31 -8.53 11.85
C PRO A 425 10.23 -9.60 11.69
N ALA A 426 10.13 -10.16 10.49
CA ALA A 426 9.43 -11.41 10.29
C ALA A 426 10.04 -12.41 11.27
N VAL A 427 9.29 -12.80 12.30
CA VAL A 427 9.71 -13.82 13.25
C VAL A 427 9.76 -15.13 12.47
N GLU A 428 10.91 -15.42 11.86
CA GLU A 428 11.17 -16.66 11.13
C GLU A 428 11.47 -17.84 12.06
N ASN A 429 11.49 -17.64 13.39
CA ASN A 429 11.66 -18.72 14.36
C ASN A 429 10.45 -18.84 15.29
N LEU A 430 9.42 -19.55 14.83
CA LEU A 430 8.45 -20.25 15.69
C LEU A 430 8.73 -21.75 15.65
N THR A 431 9.97 -22.12 15.93
CA THR A 431 10.36 -23.49 16.23
C THR A 431 10.95 -23.53 17.64
N GLU A 432 10.28 -24.30 18.49
CA GLU A 432 10.72 -24.75 19.82
C GLU A 432 10.84 -23.66 20.90
N ILE A 433 9.71 -23.31 21.51
CA ILE A 433 9.72 -23.03 22.96
C ILE A 433 9.53 -24.39 23.63
N GLU A 434 10.62 -24.95 24.12
CA GLU A 434 10.60 -26.09 25.03
C GLU A 434 9.71 -25.74 26.23
N LEU A 435 8.67 -26.54 26.43
CA LEU A 435 7.88 -26.54 27.66
C LEU A 435 8.79 -27.06 28.77
N ASP A 436 9.38 -26.15 29.53
CA ASP A 436 10.05 -26.46 30.79
C ASP A 436 8.99 -26.93 31.81
N SER A 437 8.70 -28.23 31.74
CA SER A 437 7.90 -28.93 32.73
C SER A 437 8.78 -29.38 33.89
N SER A 438 9.28 -28.45 34.72
CA SER A 438 9.69 -28.78 36.09
C SER A 438 10.01 -27.55 36.95
N ALA A 439 9.02 -27.07 37.70
CA ALA A 439 9.24 -26.48 39.02
C ALA A 439 7.91 -26.46 39.78
N GLY A 440 7.76 -27.37 40.74
CA GLY A 440 6.73 -27.27 41.77
C GLY A 440 7.12 -26.30 42.88
N VAL A 441 6.15 -26.08 43.76
CA VAL A 441 6.19 -25.42 45.08
C VAL A 441 5.76 -23.95 45.11
N GLU A 442 4.46 -23.78 45.42
CA GLU A 442 3.87 -22.87 46.43
C GLU A 442 4.54 -21.50 46.67
N ASN A 443 3.95 -20.46 46.06
CA ASN A 443 3.52 -19.23 46.75
C ASN A 443 2.71 -18.37 45.76
N GLU A 444 1.37 -18.44 45.85
CA GLU A 444 0.45 -17.54 45.13
C GLU A 444 0.55 -16.13 45.71
N SER A 445 1.62 -15.42 45.37
CA SER A 445 1.54 -13.97 45.19
C SER A 445 1.16 -13.74 43.73
N VAL A 446 -0.03 -13.17 43.52
CA VAL A 446 -0.57 -12.84 42.20
C VAL A 446 0.27 -11.72 41.58
N ILE A 447 1.42 -12.08 41.02
CA ILE A 447 2.23 -11.25 40.14
C ILE A 447 2.17 -11.92 38.75
N ALA A 448 1.08 -11.66 38.04
CA ALA A 448 0.93 -12.05 36.64
C ALA A 448 0.39 -10.86 35.83
N THR A 449 1.21 -9.81 35.75
CA THR A 449 1.00 -8.64 34.88
C THR A 449 1.98 -8.63 33.70
N SER A 450 3.00 -9.47 33.70
CA SER A 450 4.11 -9.34 32.76
C SER A 450 3.81 -9.76 31.32
N ASP A 451 2.73 -10.51 31.04
CA ASP A 451 2.56 -11.04 29.68
C ASP A 451 1.11 -11.16 29.14
N ILE A 452 0.17 -10.34 29.64
CA ILE A 452 -1.17 -10.29 29.03
C ILE A 452 -1.08 -9.84 27.56
N ARG A 453 -0.08 -9.02 27.20
CA ARG A 453 0.14 -8.54 25.83
C ARG A 453 0.55 -9.65 24.85
N SER A 454 1.18 -10.74 25.32
CA SER A 454 1.51 -11.90 24.48
C SER A 454 0.39 -12.96 24.45
N HIS A 455 -0.68 -12.75 25.23
CA HIS A 455 -1.72 -13.75 25.41
C HIS A 455 -2.25 -14.25 24.06
N PRO A 456 -2.40 -15.58 23.85
CA PRO A 456 -2.78 -16.16 22.56
C PRO A 456 -4.05 -15.57 21.96
N ILE A 457 -5.03 -15.20 22.79
CA ILE A 457 -6.26 -14.54 22.34
C ILE A 457 -5.96 -13.17 21.70
N LEU A 458 -5.09 -12.35 22.32
CA LEU A 458 -4.71 -11.04 21.77
C LEU A 458 -3.81 -11.17 20.54
N SER A 459 -2.90 -12.15 20.53
CA SER A 459 -2.09 -12.42 19.34
C SER A 459 -2.96 -12.95 18.19
N THR A 460 -3.96 -13.77 18.47
CA THR A 460 -4.94 -14.24 17.47
C THR A 460 -5.79 -13.08 16.95
N TYR A 461 -6.25 -12.16 17.80
CA TYR A 461 -6.94 -10.95 17.34
C TYR A 461 -6.05 -10.02 16.50
N ALA A 462 -4.75 -9.97 16.78
CA ALA A 462 -3.79 -9.13 16.06
C ALA A 462 -3.33 -9.75 14.74
N ASN A 463 -3.16 -11.07 14.70
CA ASN A 463 -2.40 -11.78 13.67
C ASN A 463 -3.21 -12.82 12.89
N SER A 464 -4.31 -13.34 13.44
CA SER A 464 -5.14 -14.32 12.73
C SER A 464 -6.14 -13.63 11.82
N PHE A 465 -6.19 -14.12 10.59
CA PHE A 465 -7.13 -13.70 9.56
C PHE A 465 -8.13 -14.81 9.20
N GLU A 466 -8.11 -15.94 9.92
CA GLU A 466 -9.02 -17.06 9.66
C GLU A 466 -10.31 -16.89 10.50
N PRO A 467 -11.51 -16.85 9.89
CA PRO A 467 -12.76 -16.62 10.62
C PRO A 467 -13.03 -17.66 11.72
N THR A 468 -12.57 -18.89 11.52
CA THR A 468 -12.69 -19.98 12.49
C THR A 468 -11.79 -19.76 13.70
N GLU A 469 -10.57 -19.27 13.50
CA GLU A 469 -9.64 -18.94 14.59
C GLU A 469 -10.07 -17.69 15.34
N LEU A 470 -10.54 -16.65 14.63
CA LEU A 470 -11.13 -15.45 15.23
C LEU A 470 -12.41 -15.77 16.01
N ALA A 471 -13.30 -16.61 15.47
CA ALA A 471 -14.50 -17.06 16.17
C ALA A 471 -14.15 -17.92 17.40
N ARG A 472 -13.13 -18.79 17.29
CA ARG A 472 -12.60 -19.57 18.41
C ARG A 472 -12.04 -18.64 19.49
N ALA A 473 -11.13 -17.73 19.15
CA ALA A 473 -10.58 -16.76 20.10
C ALA A 473 -11.65 -15.87 20.74
N THR A 474 -12.70 -15.51 19.98
CA THR A 474 -13.86 -14.77 20.52
C THR A 474 -14.66 -15.61 21.51
N ASN A 475 -14.89 -16.88 21.21
CA ASN A 475 -15.57 -17.80 22.12
C ASN A 475 -14.73 -18.11 23.36
N ASP A 476 -13.43 -18.32 23.21
CA ASP A 476 -12.49 -18.53 24.32
C ASP A 476 -12.47 -17.29 25.23
N HIS A 477 -12.47 -16.09 24.63
CA HIS A 477 -12.55 -14.85 25.40
C HIS A 477 -13.91 -14.69 26.11
N LYS A 478 -15.03 -15.03 25.45
CA LYS A 478 -16.36 -15.08 26.09
C LYS A 478 -16.38 -16.04 27.28
N GLN A 479 -15.81 -17.24 27.12
CA GLN A 479 -15.74 -18.23 28.18
C GLN A 479 -14.93 -17.74 29.39
N LEU A 480 -13.87 -16.95 29.17
CA LEU A 480 -13.15 -16.29 30.26
C LEU A 480 -14.05 -15.27 30.98
N ILE A 481 -14.77 -14.44 30.23
CA ILE A 481 -15.68 -13.41 30.77
C ILE A 481 -16.89 -14.01 31.51
N ASP A 482 -17.40 -15.16 31.05
CA ASP A 482 -18.56 -15.84 31.66
C ASP A 482 -18.13 -16.88 32.71
N SER A 483 -16.83 -16.98 33.03
CA SER A 483 -16.32 -17.97 33.96
C SER A 483 -16.71 -17.65 35.40
N ALA A 484 -17.24 -18.65 36.12
CA ALA A 484 -17.44 -18.56 37.58
C ALA A 484 -16.12 -18.58 38.38
N LYS A 485 -14.98 -18.84 37.72
CA LYS A 485 -13.65 -18.86 38.35
C LYS A 485 -13.07 -17.44 38.36
N PRO A 486 -12.77 -16.85 39.54
CA PRO A 486 -12.32 -15.45 39.62
C PRO A 486 -11.07 -15.11 38.81
N HIS A 487 -10.10 -16.02 38.70
CA HIS A 487 -8.87 -15.80 37.93
C HIS A 487 -9.13 -15.77 36.42
N HIS A 488 -10.05 -16.60 35.90
CA HIS A 488 -10.45 -16.58 34.49
C HIS A 488 -11.26 -15.34 34.15
N LEU A 489 -12.19 -14.95 35.03
CA LEU A 489 -12.96 -13.71 34.89
C LEU A 489 -12.04 -12.49 34.87
N LEU A 490 -11.09 -12.42 35.81
CA LEU A 490 -10.09 -11.35 35.88
C LEU A 490 -9.23 -11.28 34.60
N LEU A 491 -8.77 -12.43 34.08
CA LEU A 491 -8.04 -12.50 32.82
C LEU A 491 -8.91 -12.03 31.64
N GLY A 492 -10.15 -12.49 31.56
CA GLY A 492 -11.11 -12.07 30.52
C GLY A 492 -11.37 -10.56 30.54
N LEU A 493 -11.54 -9.98 31.73
CA LEU A 493 -11.71 -8.55 31.95
C LEU A 493 -10.47 -7.75 31.51
N ARG A 494 -9.27 -8.22 31.89
CA ARG A 494 -7.98 -7.61 31.48
C ARG A 494 -7.80 -7.62 29.97
N LEU A 495 -8.05 -8.76 29.32
CA LEU A 495 -8.01 -8.89 27.87
C LEU A 495 -9.02 -7.96 27.19
N CYS A 496 -10.24 -7.85 27.75
CA CYS A 496 -11.32 -7.02 27.21
C CYS A 496 -11.02 -5.51 27.34
N PHE A 497 -10.42 -5.09 28.45
CA PHE A 497 -9.97 -3.72 28.68
C PHE A 497 -8.91 -3.29 27.67
N ILE A 498 -7.87 -4.12 27.46
CA ILE A 498 -6.78 -3.82 26.52
C ILE A 498 -7.25 -3.81 25.07
N SER A 499 -8.14 -4.73 24.69
CA SER A 499 -8.68 -4.83 23.33
C SER A 499 -9.77 -3.80 23.03
N GLY A 500 -10.38 -3.16 24.04
CA GLY A 500 -11.35 -2.08 23.86
C GLY A 500 -12.64 -2.53 23.17
N PHE A 501 -13.16 -3.71 23.54
CA PHE A 501 -14.39 -4.25 22.98
C PHE A 501 -15.65 -3.49 23.46
N PRO A 502 -16.71 -3.35 22.64
CA PRO A 502 -17.89 -2.54 22.98
C PRO A 502 -18.78 -3.11 24.11
N TRP A 503 -18.63 -4.38 24.43
CA TRP A 503 -19.36 -5.11 25.47
C TRP A 503 -18.62 -5.07 26.82
N PHE A 504 -17.50 -4.34 26.87
CA PHE A 504 -16.67 -4.19 28.06
C PHE A 504 -17.35 -3.41 29.20
N ARG A 505 -18.03 -2.28 28.90
CA ARG A 505 -18.67 -1.42 29.91
C ARG A 505 -19.75 -2.15 30.72
N PRO A 506 -20.70 -2.89 30.09
CA PRO A 506 -21.70 -3.66 30.83
C PRO A 506 -21.12 -4.82 31.65
N VAL A 507 -20.02 -5.43 31.19
CA VAL A 507 -19.34 -6.51 31.91
C VAL A 507 -18.60 -5.96 33.13
N LEU A 508 -17.90 -4.83 33.00
CA LEU A 508 -17.23 -4.14 34.11
C LEU A 508 -18.20 -3.75 35.23
N GLN A 509 -19.34 -3.15 34.88
CA GLN A 509 -20.35 -2.72 35.85
C GLN A 509 -20.87 -3.90 36.68
N ARG A 510 -21.02 -5.09 36.07
CA ARG A 510 -21.36 -6.32 36.81
C ARG A 510 -20.19 -6.78 37.70
N ALA A 511 -18.97 -6.76 37.17
CA ALA A 511 -17.76 -7.20 37.89
C ALA A 511 -17.40 -6.32 39.10
N GLN A 512 -17.87 -5.05 39.17
CA GLN A 512 -17.71 -4.20 40.36
C GLN A 512 -18.42 -4.73 41.61
N HIS A 513 -19.40 -5.62 41.43
CA HIS A 513 -20.16 -6.25 42.51
C HIS A 513 -19.80 -7.73 42.70
N ASP A 514 -18.70 -8.21 42.08
CA ASP A 514 -18.26 -9.60 42.19
C ASP A 514 -17.79 -9.95 43.62
N ASP A 515 -18.07 -11.18 44.05
CA ASP A 515 -17.67 -11.67 45.38
C ASP A 515 -16.15 -11.72 45.54
N SER A 516 -15.40 -11.95 44.45
CA SER A 516 -13.95 -11.91 44.46
C SER A 516 -13.43 -10.48 44.60
N ARG A 517 -12.63 -10.25 45.64
CA ARG A 517 -11.94 -8.98 45.87
C ARG A 517 -11.08 -8.56 44.68
N ALA A 518 -10.32 -9.48 44.08
CA ALA A 518 -9.42 -9.17 42.97
C ALA A 518 -10.16 -8.72 41.69
N VAL A 519 -11.28 -9.38 41.36
CA VAL A 519 -12.12 -9.01 40.22
C VAL A 519 -12.75 -7.64 40.42
N ARG A 520 -13.29 -7.40 41.61
CA ARG A 520 -13.94 -6.14 41.99
C ARG A 520 -12.95 -4.97 42.05
N ASP A 521 -11.77 -5.18 42.61
CA ASP A 521 -10.72 -4.15 42.69
C ASP A 521 -10.23 -3.79 41.28
N PHE A 522 -10.00 -4.79 40.41
CA PHE A 522 -9.68 -4.55 39.00
C PHE A 522 -10.78 -3.81 38.26
N ALA A 523 -12.05 -4.21 38.44
CA ALA A 523 -13.17 -3.58 37.76
C ALA A 523 -13.35 -2.11 38.16
N LYS A 524 -13.13 -1.78 39.44
CA LYS A 524 -13.11 -0.38 39.91
C LYS A 524 -11.95 0.39 39.28
N LEU A 525 -10.76 -0.20 39.23
CA LEU A 525 -9.56 0.40 38.63
C LEU A 525 -9.75 0.67 37.13
N ALA A 526 -10.27 -0.30 36.39
CA ALA A 526 -10.49 -0.17 34.96
C ALA A 526 -11.57 0.87 34.61
N VAL A 527 -12.61 1.01 35.44
CA VAL A 527 -13.60 2.11 35.32
C VAL A 527 -12.95 3.45 35.60
N GLU A 528 -12.15 3.55 36.66
CA GLU A 528 -11.41 4.77 36.99
C GLU A 528 -10.48 5.18 35.83
N VAL A 529 -9.77 4.25 35.20
CA VAL A 529 -8.95 4.55 34.00
C VAL A 529 -9.83 4.94 32.81
N ASP A 530 -10.96 4.27 32.58
CA ASP A 530 -11.85 4.59 31.45
C ASP A 530 -12.41 6.02 31.57
N GLU A 531 -12.81 6.43 32.77
CA GLU A 531 -13.28 7.78 33.10
C GLU A 531 -12.18 8.83 32.95
N GLN A 532 -10.98 8.56 33.47
CA GLN A 532 -9.85 9.49 33.40
C GLN A 532 -9.38 9.77 31.96
N PHE A 533 -9.66 8.86 31.03
CA PHE A 533 -9.25 8.96 29.63
C PHE A 533 -10.45 8.96 28.65
N GLU A 534 -11.65 9.32 29.11
CA GLU A 534 -12.87 9.35 28.29
C GLU A 534 -12.80 10.40 27.16
N ASN A 535 -12.11 11.52 27.41
CA ASN A 535 -11.96 12.64 26.46
C ASN A 535 -10.93 12.41 25.33
N LEU A 536 -10.43 11.19 25.15
CA LEU A 536 -9.43 10.87 24.12
C LEU A 536 -10.01 10.59 22.72
N ASN A 537 -11.28 10.91 22.45
CA ASN A 537 -11.93 10.61 21.16
C ASN A 537 -11.24 11.26 19.95
N SER A 538 -10.44 12.32 20.17
CA SER A 538 -9.62 12.96 19.15
C SER A 538 -8.33 12.19 18.83
N TYR A 539 -7.91 11.21 19.64
CA TYR A 539 -6.70 10.40 19.47
C TYR A 539 -6.99 9.05 18.80
N SER A 540 -5.96 8.39 18.25
CA SER A 540 -6.17 7.10 17.58
C SER A 540 -6.64 6.01 18.56
N SER A 541 -7.33 4.98 18.04
CA SER A 541 -7.76 3.85 18.88
C SER A 541 -6.57 3.10 19.49
N VAL A 542 -5.44 3.02 18.79
CA VAL A 542 -4.21 2.40 19.28
C VAL A 542 -3.62 3.22 20.42
N PHE A 543 -3.54 4.55 20.26
CA PHE A 543 -3.11 5.44 21.32
C PHE A 543 -3.97 5.27 22.57
N ARG A 544 -5.30 5.30 22.41
CA ARG A 544 -6.26 5.11 23.51
C ARG A 544 -6.07 3.79 24.24
N ARG A 545 -5.87 2.69 23.51
CA ARG A 545 -5.61 1.37 24.10
C ARG A 545 -4.28 1.35 24.85
N ARG A 546 -3.21 1.86 24.23
CA ARG A 546 -1.86 1.89 24.81
C ARG A 546 -1.79 2.72 26.09
N ILE A 547 -2.35 3.93 26.08
CA ILE A 547 -2.33 4.79 27.25
C ILE A 547 -3.21 4.25 28.38
N LYS A 548 -4.37 3.64 28.06
CA LYS A 548 -5.21 2.98 29.07
C LYS A 548 -4.54 1.73 29.65
N ALA A 549 -3.88 0.94 28.82
CA ALA A 549 -3.12 -0.23 29.27
C ALA A 549 -1.94 0.16 30.18
N LEU A 550 -1.18 1.20 29.80
CA LEU A 550 -0.11 1.76 30.65
C LEU A 550 -0.66 2.34 31.94
N ALA A 551 -1.80 3.02 31.88
CA ALA A 551 -2.42 3.59 33.06
C ALA A 551 -2.89 2.54 34.06
N LEU A 552 -3.46 1.45 33.55
CA LEU A 552 -3.83 0.29 34.35
C LEU A 552 -2.60 -0.36 34.99
N GLU A 553 -1.53 -0.55 34.22
CA GLU A 553 -0.24 -1.09 34.71
C GLU A 553 0.33 -0.26 35.86
N PHE A 554 0.25 1.09 35.78
CA PHE A 554 0.73 1.97 36.85
C PHE A 554 -0.21 2.10 38.05
N LEU A 555 -1.50 1.81 37.90
CA LEU A 555 -2.44 1.84 39.01
C LEU A 555 -2.52 0.50 39.76
N GLU A 556 -2.20 -0.62 39.10
CA GLU A 556 -2.13 -1.93 39.74
C GLU A 556 -0.95 -2.02 40.73
N ASP A 557 0.10 -1.24 40.51
CA ASP A 557 1.23 -1.12 41.42
C ASP A 557 1.20 0.24 42.15
N SER A 558 0.85 0.21 43.44
CA SER A 558 0.70 1.40 44.29
C SER A 558 1.94 2.31 44.35
N LEU A 559 3.12 1.80 43.97
CA LEU A 559 4.37 2.56 43.91
C LEU A 559 4.45 3.53 42.71
N HIS A 560 3.55 3.41 41.73
CA HIS A 560 3.59 4.14 40.45
C HIS A 560 2.53 5.25 40.31
N GLN A 561 1.90 5.71 41.41
CA GLN A 561 0.93 6.82 41.38
C GLN A 561 1.47 8.11 40.74
N ASN A 562 2.77 8.39 40.88
CA ASN A 562 3.42 9.56 40.28
C ASN A 562 3.53 9.44 38.75
N ASP A 563 3.69 8.22 38.22
CA ASP A 563 3.80 7.97 36.78
C ASP A 563 2.45 8.10 36.06
N MET A 564 1.36 7.79 36.77
CA MET A 564 0.00 8.12 36.33
C MET A 564 -0.23 9.62 36.14
N GLN A 565 0.25 10.44 37.06
CA GLN A 565 0.15 11.89 36.94
C GLN A 565 0.93 12.41 35.73
N LYS A 566 2.09 11.82 35.43
CA LYS A 566 2.86 12.13 34.22
C LYS A 566 2.11 11.78 32.94
N LEU A 567 1.46 10.61 32.86
CA LEU A 567 0.63 10.25 31.69
C LEU A 567 -0.52 11.22 31.46
N ARG A 568 -1.19 11.68 32.52
CA ARG A 568 -2.23 12.72 32.39
C ARG A 568 -1.64 14.04 31.92
N LYS A 569 -0.49 14.43 32.47
CA LYS A 569 0.21 15.66 32.09
C LYS A 569 0.63 15.65 30.63
N LEU A 570 1.08 14.51 30.10
CA LEU A 570 1.42 14.33 28.69
C LEU A 570 0.28 14.79 27.78
N LEU A 571 -0.96 14.39 28.08
CA LEU A 571 -2.15 14.74 27.28
C LEU A 571 -2.50 16.23 27.33
N LEU A 572 -2.19 16.90 28.44
CA LEU A 572 -2.49 18.32 28.62
C LEU A 572 -1.47 19.23 27.93
N VAL A 573 -0.24 18.76 27.79
CA VAL A 573 0.93 19.61 27.55
C VAL A 573 1.57 19.37 26.18
N SER A 574 1.34 18.22 25.56
CA SER A 574 2.01 17.85 24.32
C SER A 574 1.11 17.92 23.09
N SER A 575 1.73 18.12 21.92
CA SER A 575 1.02 17.95 20.67
C SER A 575 0.58 16.49 20.51
N LYS A 576 -0.48 16.26 19.74
CA LYS A 576 -0.98 14.91 19.48
C LYS A 576 0.10 13.97 18.93
N SER A 577 0.96 14.47 18.04
CA SER A 577 2.06 13.69 17.46
C SER A 577 3.08 13.27 18.52
N ASP A 578 3.41 14.18 19.43
CA ASP A 578 4.45 13.96 20.43
C ASP A 578 3.97 12.98 21.50
N ALA A 579 2.73 13.16 21.98
CA ALA A 579 2.05 12.18 22.83
C ALA A 579 2.06 10.78 22.21
N GLU A 580 1.66 10.67 20.93
CA GLU A 580 1.62 9.40 20.22
C GLU A 580 3.00 8.74 20.08
N SER A 581 4.06 9.53 19.84
CA SER A 581 5.43 9.02 19.77
C SER A 581 5.93 8.49 21.12
N LEU A 582 5.68 9.21 22.21
CA LEU A 582 6.14 8.81 23.55
C LEU A 582 5.37 7.62 24.09
N ILE A 583 4.04 7.59 23.93
CA ILE A 583 3.21 6.44 24.32
C ILE A 583 3.58 5.20 23.50
N ALA A 584 3.95 5.36 22.23
CA ALA A 584 4.46 4.25 21.44
C ALA A 584 5.75 3.67 22.03
N ALA A 585 6.72 4.51 22.37
CA ALA A 585 7.96 4.06 23.01
C ALA A 585 7.70 3.42 24.39
N LEU A 586 6.86 4.02 25.24
CA LEU A 586 6.50 3.48 26.57
C LEU A 586 5.78 2.13 26.50
N SER A 587 5.07 1.86 25.40
CA SER A 587 4.31 0.62 25.23
C SER A 587 5.12 -0.49 24.54
N ASP A 588 6.30 -0.18 24.01
CA ASP A 588 7.14 -1.13 23.29
C ASP A 588 7.95 -1.98 24.29
N LEU A 589 7.85 -3.31 24.16
CA LEU A 589 8.54 -4.24 25.05
C LEU A 589 10.06 -4.10 24.99
N ARG A 590 10.62 -3.67 23.84
CA ARG A 590 12.07 -3.42 23.68
C ARG A 590 12.59 -2.38 24.66
N PHE A 591 11.76 -1.38 24.99
CA PHE A 591 12.14 -0.26 25.85
C PHE A 591 11.58 -0.37 27.26
N LYS A 592 11.11 -1.55 27.69
CA LYS A 592 10.58 -1.76 29.05
C LYS A 592 11.61 -1.36 30.13
N HIS A 593 12.88 -1.71 29.93
CA HIS A 593 13.98 -1.32 30.83
C HIS A 593 14.24 0.19 30.86
N MET A 594 13.75 0.94 29.87
CA MET A 594 13.90 2.40 29.74
C MET A 594 12.65 3.18 30.18
N GLN A 595 11.59 2.50 30.63
CA GLN A 595 10.30 3.12 30.93
C GLN A 595 10.42 4.30 31.91
N LYS A 596 11.27 4.17 32.94
CA LYS A 596 11.56 5.26 33.88
C LYS A 596 12.19 6.48 33.20
N THR A 597 13.19 6.25 32.32
CA THR A 597 13.84 7.31 31.53
C THR A 597 12.86 8.00 30.58
N LEU A 598 11.99 7.23 29.93
CA LEU A 598 10.95 7.74 29.04
C LEU A 598 9.92 8.59 29.78
N LEU A 599 9.57 8.22 31.00
CA LEU A 599 8.68 9.01 31.86
C LEU A 599 9.36 10.28 32.37
N GLU A 600 10.68 10.27 32.58
CA GLU A 600 11.46 11.47 32.94
C GLU A 600 11.45 12.52 31.82
N CYS A 601 11.17 12.15 30.56
CA CYS A 601 10.95 13.10 29.46
C CYS A 601 9.70 13.98 29.64
N ILE A 602 8.80 13.61 30.55
CA ILE A 602 7.61 14.38 30.92
C ILE A 602 7.98 15.26 32.12
N GLU A 603 8.55 16.44 31.84
CA GLU A 603 9.13 17.27 32.89
C GLU A 603 8.09 17.91 33.84
N GLY A 604 8.47 18.02 35.12
CA GLY A 604 7.60 18.47 36.22
C GLY A 604 7.27 19.96 36.24
N SER A 605 8.15 20.84 35.75
CA SER A 605 8.06 22.29 36.01
C SER A 605 7.73 23.17 34.80
N ASN A 606 8.15 22.83 33.58
CA ASN A 606 8.09 23.75 32.43
C ASN A 606 7.09 23.43 31.31
N HIS A 607 6.13 22.53 31.55
CA HIS A 607 5.10 22.17 30.56
C HIS A 607 5.67 21.89 29.15
N ARG A 608 6.79 21.17 29.06
CA ARG A 608 7.42 20.80 27.79
C ARG A 608 7.98 19.38 27.87
N LEU A 609 7.93 18.66 26.75
CA LEU A 609 8.60 17.37 26.61
C LEU A 609 10.06 17.60 26.23
N THR A 610 10.98 16.88 26.89
CA THR A 610 12.43 17.00 26.66
C THR A 610 13.04 15.62 26.42
N VAL A 611 13.93 15.52 25.44
CA VAL A 611 14.70 14.28 25.18
C VAL A 611 15.97 14.19 26.05
N MET A 612 16.27 15.22 26.84
CA MET A 612 17.50 15.31 27.62
C MET A 612 17.77 14.13 28.57
N PRO A 613 16.77 13.53 29.26
CA PRO A 613 17.00 12.33 30.07
C PRO A 613 17.57 11.16 29.27
N ILE A 614 17.14 11.00 28.01
CA ILE A 614 17.61 9.96 27.09
C ILE A 614 19.02 10.31 26.62
N VAL A 615 19.24 11.56 26.19
CA VAL A 615 20.52 12.04 25.69
C VAL A 615 21.61 11.94 26.74
N ARG A 616 21.35 12.36 27.99
CA ARG A 616 22.32 12.28 29.10
C ARG A 616 22.75 10.82 29.37
N ARG A 617 21.78 9.91 29.52
CA ARG A 617 22.10 8.49 29.73
C ARG A 617 22.80 7.85 28.55
N MET A 618 22.52 8.32 27.32
CA MET A 618 23.23 7.90 26.12
C MET A 618 24.71 8.30 26.18
N TYR A 619 25.01 9.53 26.60
CA TYR A 619 26.39 10.01 26.78
C TYR A 619 27.16 9.31 27.91
N ASP A 620 26.45 8.90 28.97
CA ASP A 620 27.04 8.16 30.09
C ASP A 620 27.30 6.67 29.76
N SER A 621 26.70 6.17 28.68
CA SER A 621 26.78 4.75 28.26
C SER A 621 27.88 4.52 27.22
N ASP A 622 28.48 3.33 27.22
CA ASP A 622 29.32 2.88 26.09
C ASP A 622 28.51 2.77 24.78
N TYR A 623 29.18 2.65 23.63
CA TYR A 623 28.49 2.70 22.34
C TYR A 623 27.48 1.56 22.15
N GLU A 624 27.76 0.36 22.65
CA GLU A 624 26.87 -0.81 22.54
C GLU A 624 25.69 -0.69 23.52
N ALA A 625 25.96 -0.35 24.78
CA ALA A 625 24.97 -0.13 25.81
C ALA A 625 24.03 1.05 25.49
N ALA A 626 24.49 2.02 24.69
CA ALA A 626 23.66 3.15 24.28
C ALA A 626 22.68 2.83 23.13
N LYS A 627 22.74 1.64 22.52
CA LYS A 627 21.88 1.23 21.40
C LYS A 627 20.37 1.45 21.67
N PRO A 628 19.80 1.07 22.82
CA PRO A 628 18.39 1.31 23.11
C PRO A 628 18.01 2.80 23.13
N TYR A 629 18.91 3.68 23.58
CA TYR A 629 18.67 5.13 23.60
C TYR A 629 18.63 5.71 22.18
N ARG A 630 19.48 5.21 21.29
CA ARG A 630 19.48 5.60 19.87
C ARG A 630 18.19 5.18 19.17
N GLU A 631 17.79 3.92 19.33
CA GLU A 631 16.54 3.37 18.76
C GLU A 631 15.30 4.12 19.28
N VAL A 632 15.29 4.51 20.56
CA VAL A 632 14.21 5.34 21.11
C VAL A 632 14.19 6.72 20.47
N LEU A 633 15.33 7.41 20.35
CA LEU A 633 15.38 8.76 19.76
C LEU A 633 14.81 8.77 18.34
N GLU A 634 15.06 7.75 17.53
CA GLU A 634 14.48 7.64 16.18
C GLU A 634 12.94 7.64 16.17
N ILE A 635 12.31 7.13 17.23
CA ILE A 635 10.85 7.04 17.36
C ILE A 635 10.23 8.37 17.82
N LEU A 636 10.95 9.17 18.61
CA LEU A 636 10.43 10.38 19.25
C LEU A 636 10.35 11.58 18.28
N SER A 637 9.21 12.28 18.26
CA SER A 637 8.98 13.40 17.32
C SER A 637 9.25 14.80 17.88
N PHE A 638 9.52 14.94 19.18
CA PHE A 638 9.60 16.23 19.88
C PHE A 638 11.03 16.73 20.08
N ASP A 639 11.16 17.98 20.50
CA ASP A 639 12.42 18.57 20.99
C ASP A 639 13.61 18.68 20.00
N LYS A 640 13.44 18.28 18.74
CA LYS A 640 14.45 18.44 17.65
C LYS A 640 14.94 19.88 17.43
N GLY A 641 14.20 20.89 17.87
CA GLY A 641 14.57 22.30 17.72
C GLY A 641 15.10 22.96 19.01
N SER A 642 15.26 22.22 20.09
CA SER A 642 15.46 22.81 21.42
C SER A 642 16.83 23.44 21.62
N SER A 643 16.86 24.54 22.37
CA SER A 643 18.10 25.18 22.80
C SER A 643 18.88 24.28 23.75
N GLU A 644 18.20 23.47 24.57
CA GLU A 644 18.84 22.50 25.47
C GLU A 644 19.63 21.44 24.70
N LEU A 645 19.02 20.86 23.65
CA LEU A 645 19.68 19.88 22.80
C LEU A 645 20.87 20.50 22.06
N LYS A 646 20.73 21.73 21.55
CA LYS A 646 21.82 22.48 20.91
C LYS A 646 22.96 22.76 21.88
N ASN A 647 22.66 23.22 23.09
CA ASN A 647 23.66 23.53 24.10
C ASN A 647 24.42 22.26 24.52
N ALA A 648 23.74 21.11 24.66
CA ALA A 648 24.39 19.85 24.97
C ALA A 648 25.36 19.41 23.86
N ILE A 649 24.96 19.53 22.59
CA ILE A 649 25.83 19.26 21.43
C ILE A 649 27.03 20.20 21.42
N GLU A 650 26.82 21.50 21.62
CA GLU A 650 27.88 22.51 21.66
C GLU A 650 28.86 22.29 22.81
N GLU A 651 28.35 21.96 24.00
CA GLU A 651 29.14 21.65 25.20
C GLU A 651 30.05 20.45 24.94
N HIS A 652 29.50 19.33 24.43
CA HIS A 652 30.29 18.13 24.13
C HIS A 652 31.31 18.35 23.00
N LEU A 653 30.95 19.08 21.93
CA LEU A 653 31.91 19.44 20.87
C LEU A 653 33.03 20.36 21.37
N SER A 654 32.71 21.29 22.27
CA SER A 654 33.70 22.19 22.88
C SER A 654 34.64 21.44 23.83
N SER A 655 34.11 20.47 24.58
CA SER A 655 34.91 19.57 25.43
C SER A 655 35.86 18.72 24.59
N LEU A 656 35.36 18.09 23.52
CA LEU A 656 36.18 17.29 22.59
C LEU A 656 37.29 18.12 21.94
N SER A 657 37.03 19.40 21.62
CA SER A 657 38.04 20.30 21.08
C SER A 657 39.13 20.63 22.10
N ARG A 658 38.76 20.98 23.33
CA ARG A 658 39.73 21.24 24.40
C ARG A 658 40.56 20.00 24.73
N GLU A 659 39.92 18.83 24.75
CA GLU A 659 40.58 17.54 24.98
C GLU A 659 41.56 17.25 23.84
N SER A 660 41.23 17.42 22.55
CA SER A 660 42.19 17.17 21.47
C SER A 660 43.38 18.14 21.45
N PHE A 661 43.17 19.44 21.75
CA PHE A 661 44.25 20.44 21.81
C PHE A 661 45.23 20.19 22.96
N ALA A 662 44.83 19.48 24.01
CA ALA A 662 45.72 19.12 25.12
C ALA A 662 46.65 17.93 24.81
N PHE A 663 46.48 17.25 23.66
CA PHE A 663 47.06 15.94 23.37
C PHE A 663 48.16 15.89 22.30
N ASP A 664 48.47 17.00 21.62
CA ASP A 664 49.64 17.09 20.72
C ASP A 664 50.99 16.96 21.46
N GLY A 665 50.98 16.75 22.78
CA GLY A 665 52.17 16.77 23.63
C GLY A 665 52.58 15.47 24.34
N ASN A 666 51.74 14.45 24.57
CA ASN A 666 52.18 13.26 25.33
C ASN A 666 51.31 12.01 25.14
N GLY A 667 51.97 10.86 24.95
CA GLY A 667 51.36 9.55 24.70
C GLY A 667 50.57 9.00 25.89
N VAL A 668 49.24 9.20 25.86
CA VAL A 668 48.29 8.61 26.81
C VAL A 668 47.45 7.55 26.09
N GLY A 669 47.24 6.40 26.77
CA GLY A 669 46.85 5.10 26.20
C GLY A 669 45.45 4.93 25.60
N ASP A 670 45.25 3.78 24.94
CA ASP A 670 44.12 3.40 24.08
C ASP A 670 42.71 3.54 24.69
N SER A 671 42.58 3.46 26.02
CA SER A 671 41.27 3.60 26.67
C SER A 671 40.69 5.02 26.54
N ARG A 672 41.55 6.05 26.58
CA ARG A 672 41.11 7.45 26.58
C ARG A 672 40.70 7.94 25.18
N LYS A 673 41.38 7.47 24.14
CA LYS A 673 40.99 7.66 22.73
C LYS A 673 39.64 7.00 22.40
N THR A 674 39.33 5.89 23.08
CA THR A 674 38.06 5.17 22.89
C THR A 674 36.89 5.94 23.51
N ASP A 675 37.11 6.62 24.64
CA ASP A 675 36.10 7.47 25.28
C ASP A 675 35.78 8.75 24.48
N GLU A 676 36.80 9.39 23.92
CA GLU A 676 36.64 10.57 23.05
C GLU A 676 35.85 10.21 21.79
N LEU A 677 36.23 9.11 21.12
CA LEU A 677 35.51 8.64 19.95
C LEU A 677 34.06 8.27 20.28
N ARG A 678 33.81 7.64 21.43
CA ARG A 678 32.45 7.32 21.89
C ARG A 678 31.61 8.59 22.06
N ARG A 679 32.12 9.60 22.77
CA ARG A 679 31.41 10.89 22.96
C ARG A 679 31.17 11.60 21.62
N PHE A 680 32.14 11.53 20.71
CA PHE A 680 32.00 12.06 19.36
C PHE A 680 30.87 11.36 18.61
N MET A 681 30.87 10.02 18.54
CA MET A 681 29.83 9.24 17.85
C MET A 681 28.43 9.48 18.40
N HIS A 682 28.29 9.55 19.73
CA HIS A 682 27.01 9.91 20.36
C HIS A 682 26.57 11.32 19.95
N THR A 683 27.48 12.29 19.93
CA THR A 683 27.18 13.67 19.53
C THR A 683 26.74 13.77 18.07
N LEU A 684 27.33 12.95 17.18
CA LEU A 684 26.88 12.87 15.79
C LEU A 684 25.43 12.38 15.67
N PHE A 685 25.09 11.34 16.42
CA PHE A 685 23.74 10.77 16.41
C PHE A 685 22.69 11.76 16.94
N VAL A 686 23.01 12.52 17.99
CA VAL A 686 22.11 13.55 18.52
C VAL A 686 21.91 14.69 17.50
N GLU A 687 22.96 15.09 16.78
CA GLU A 687 22.87 16.11 15.73
C GLU A 687 22.06 15.60 14.51
N GLU A 688 22.18 14.32 14.16
CA GLU A 688 21.35 13.70 13.11
C GLU A 688 19.86 13.68 13.49
N TYR A 689 19.55 13.28 14.73
CA TYR A 689 18.20 13.35 15.28
C TYR A 689 17.60 14.76 15.17
N ARG A 690 18.41 15.78 15.48
CA ARG A 690 18.05 17.21 15.40
C ARG A 690 17.69 17.64 13.97
N LEU A 691 18.40 17.13 12.96
CA LEU A 691 18.31 17.58 11.57
C LEU A 691 17.21 16.90 10.73
N CYS A 692 16.64 15.79 11.22
CA CYS A 692 15.49 15.06 10.66
C CYS A 692 15.79 14.26 9.34
N PRO A 693 15.46 12.95 9.25
CA PRO A 693 15.90 12.07 8.14
C PRO A 693 15.24 12.30 6.77
N HIS A 694 14.05 12.91 6.70
CA HIS A 694 13.24 12.93 5.47
C HIS A 694 13.78 13.79 4.32
N ALA A 695 14.89 14.51 4.52
CA ALA A 695 15.62 15.15 3.42
C ALA A 695 16.81 14.31 2.90
N ILE A 696 17.17 13.19 3.55
CA ILE A 696 18.49 12.53 3.35
C ILE A 696 18.42 10.99 3.30
N ASP A 697 17.22 10.43 3.17
CA ASP A 697 16.94 8.98 3.33
C ASP A 697 17.28 8.09 2.11
N ARG A 698 18.48 8.17 1.49
CA ARG A 698 18.80 7.19 0.42
C ARG A 698 20.24 6.73 0.20
N PRO A 699 21.30 7.40 0.67
CA PRO A 699 22.65 6.86 0.51
C PRO A 699 23.24 6.20 1.77
N LEU A 700 22.69 6.46 2.96
CA LEU A 700 23.33 6.07 4.24
C LEU A 700 22.90 4.68 4.76
N THR A 701 21.67 4.26 4.46
CA THR A 701 21.09 3.01 4.97
C THR A 701 21.66 1.76 4.28
N ASP A 702 22.33 1.91 3.14
CA ASP A 702 22.95 0.79 2.41
C ASP A 702 24.39 0.47 2.88
N SER A 703 24.97 1.21 3.83
CA SER A 703 26.39 1.09 4.21
C SER A 703 26.69 0.85 5.69
N ILE A 704 25.68 0.66 6.55
CA ILE A 704 25.89 0.50 8.01
C ILE A 704 25.60 -0.93 8.52
N SER A 705 25.13 -1.86 7.66
CA SER A 705 24.76 -3.21 8.11
C SER A 705 25.89 -4.24 8.19
N GLU A 706 27.17 -3.87 8.07
CA GLU A 706 28.28 -4.84 8.17
C GLU A 706 29.50 -4.27 8.89
N PHE A 707 29.50 -4.17 10.23
CA PHE A 707 30.77 -4.07 10.97
C PHE A 707 30.72 -4.70 12.38
N PRO A 708 31.18 -5.96 12.53
CA PRO A 708 31.98 -6.36 13.67
C PRO A 708 33.47 -6.11 13.34
N VAL A 709 34.13 -5.32 14.19
CA VAL A 709 35.59 -5.04 14.23
C VAL A 709 36.12 -4.10 13.12
N ILE A 710 36.20 -2.79 13.42
CA ILE A 710 36.68 -1.75 12.51
C ILE A 710 38.16 -1.44 12.76
N SER A 711 38.99 -1.48 11.70
CA SER A 711 40.40 -1.07 11.72
C SER A 711 40.57 0.45 11.84
N SER A 712 41.77 0.94 12.20
CA SER A 712 42.02 2.38 12.36
C SER A 712 41.86 3.20 11.08
N GLU A 713 42.08 2.60 9.89
CA GLU A 713 41.90 3.26 8.59
C GLU A 713 40.43 3.38 8.17
N ASP A 714 39.61 2.35 8.44
CA ASP A 714 38.17 2.38 8.13
C ASP A 714 37.39 3.32 9.07
N ARG A 715 37.91 3.52 10.29
CA ARG A 715 37.39 4.48 11.27
C ARG A 715 37.56 5.92 10.78
N ALA A 716 38.69 6.23 10.13
CA ALA A 716 38.93 7.54 9.53
C ALA A 716 38.03 7.79 8.31
N MET A 717 37.80 6.76 7.47
CA MET A 717 36.94 6.88 6.29
C MET A 717 35.45 7.04 6.62
N LEU A 718 34.95 6.34 7.66
CA LEU A 718 33.57 6.49 8.15
C LEU A 718 33.33 7.85 8.80
N VAL A 719 34.33 8.34 9.54
CA VAL A 719 34.34 9.70 10.09
C VAL A 719 34.35 10.70 8.95
N ASP A 720 35.23 10.60 7.94
CA ASP A 720 35.25 11.50 6.78
C ASP A 720 33.94 11.52 5.98
N MET A 721 33.31 10.35 5.77
CA MET A 721 32.00 10.28 5.10
C MET A 721 30.87 10.95 5.89
N HIS A 722 30.86 10.82 7.22
CA HIS A 722 29.90 11.50 8.10
C HIS A 722 30.23 12.99 8.26
N LEU A 723 31.50 13.37 8.27
CA LEU A 723 31.98 14.75 8.27
C LEU A 723 31.55 15.47 6.98
N GLU A 724 31.53 14.81 5.82
CA GLU A 724 31.05 15.35 4.55
C GLU A 724 29.54 15.71 4.62
N PHE A 725 28.75 14.93 5.34
CA PHE A 725 27.33 15.17 5.63
C PHE A 725 27.15 16.35 6.60
N LEU A 726 27.99 16.44 7.64
CA LEU A 726 27.96 17.49 8.67
C LEU A 726 28.58 18.81 8.21
N LYS A 727 29.40 18.84 7.16
CA LYS A 727 29.86 20.09 6.48
C LYS A 727 28.70 20.99 6.07
N ARG A 728 27.46 20.48 6.01
CA ARG A 728 26.25 21.28 5.75
C ARG A 728 25.71 21.98 6.99
N SER A 729 26.02 21.50 8.21
CA SER A 729 25.70 22.16 9.48
C SER A 729 26.64 23.36 9.71
N ASP A 730 26.07 24.56 9.89
CA ASP A 730 26.85 25.79 10.14
C ASP A 730 27.67 25.72 11.44
N LEU A 731 27.20 24.95 12.43
CA LEU A 731 27.89 24.73 13.71
C LEU A 731 29.13 23.86 13.52
N PHE A 732 29.01 22.78 12.74
CA PHE A 732 30.12 21.92 12.41
C PHE A 732 31.20 22.67 11.58
N ARG A 733 30.76 23.54 10.66
CA ARG A 733 31.67 24.46 9.92
C ARG A 733 32.34 25.50 10.82
N ARG A 734 31.77 25.88 11.96
CA ARG A 734 32.43 26.76 12.93
C ARG A 734 33.46 25.99 13.75
N TRP A 735 33.12 24.79 14.22
CA TRP A 735 34.05 23.92 14.93
C TRP A 735 35.25 23.52 14.06
N GLN A 736 35.02 23.10 12.81
CA GLN A 736 36.09 22.76 11.88
C GLN A 736 37.02 23.96 11.63
N ARG A 737 36.48 25.18 11.50
CA ARG A 737 37.28 26.42 11.37
C ARG A 737 38.07 26.80 12.62
N ILE A 738 37.75 26.24 13.78
CA ILE A 738 38.53 26.42 15.01
C ILE A 738 39.67 25.38 15.08
N MET A 739 39.50 24.23 14.40
CA MET A 739 40.45 23.11 14.40
C MET A 739 41.45 23.13 13.23
N THR A 740 41.07 23.71 12.08
CA THR A 740 41.94 24.00 10.92
C THR A 740 42.43 25.43 10.98
#